data_AF-A0A7W5ZSG2-F1
#
_entry.id   AF-A0A7W5ZSG2-F1
#
_cell.length_a   1.000
_cell.length_b   1.000
_cell.length_c   1.000
_cell.angle_alpha   90.00
_cell.angle_beta   90.00
_cell.angle_gamma   90.00
#
_symmetry.space_group_name_H-M   'P 1'
#
loop_
_entity.id
_entity.type
_entity.pdbx_description
1 polymer ?
#
loop_
_entity_poly.entity_id
_entity_poly.type
_entity_poly.pdbx_seq_one_letter_code
_entity_poly.pdbx_strand_id
1 'polypeptide(L)'
;MKKLITLSIALLLSYVVQAQFYNNGGTLSISTGGILHVNNAFTNKSGGNLVNNGTLNVKGNLTNEQTMSNPHNGTLHLSGSSPQTIGGTAALLVKNLTFNNAAGISLLKSLKADGEVQFQSGIVAASSSAEPLAFTSNGLVSATNAPSNTSHVNGYVLREGTGAFDFPVGDGTRYQKVGTNLTANGSGLLAKYNASDAGTGTFATTGASATALTSYNTQEHWDISPLSTATGAVTIHWDDYKTPTLTDVSLVKVAHKSGANWLNQGGTGTGTTSTGSLTSSSVSTWSPFTLGLTAAAPGCPSGNTLYVNASVSGGAGDGSSWANAYASLSNALAVAHACNIIKTIKVAQGTYKPTRKPFNAGVEMTTSNSRDITFHIPDGVTMEGGYNATTGSRDIAANVTTLSGDIGTADIATDNAYHVVLASAASSGGVGVTIDGFSITGGNASEGSTITVNGNTLYRYIGGGIYTFYGMNTLSNNTLYSNSSGYAGAGIRIDWGNNTLTNNTLYNNTSLYSSGISVNNSTNTLTNNTLHNNTASDQGGGIYSSQSTNTLSNNTLYNNTATNNGGGIYLSNSTNTLSNNIFWGNKKGSTPSATVAGADVYTGSSDTFKNNLLQLAESSYTSANNNALGAGASGNIFNQDPLFVNAASPAGADSKHRTADDGLALQISSPGINAGTTGTGIPTTDITGAARVGNPDMGAYEAVCTTPTFSVGTPTNPTTCGGTNGSIPLTGLAASTSYSVSYQKDGNSAVVSTLISNASGELTIGSLGAGNYTNITITSAGCTSAPATASLANPPSAMATISGTTNVCQNAPSPLVTFTGSNGTAPYTFSYRINGGAQQTLTTTGSSSTATLLQTTITAGVFTYTLESVNDAQSCGQNQTGTATLTVQGKPTISLNALQQTLNEGNNPVLCDTDADPVNTLQFNVSANCVSGSPLWRSQVGNGAWSEWSATAPTTQSSNNQPHRYQAACDANCPVTYSSPIELTINYRAAAPQNVSLVVDGVSIAAGQT
;
A
#
# COMPACT_ATOMS: atom_id res chain seq x y z
N MET A 1 94.00 58.72 19.05
CA MET A 1 95.39 59.22 19.04
C MET A 1 96.36 58.05 19.10
N LYS A 2 97.63 58.22 18.68
CA LYS A 2 98.68 57.19 18.82
C LYS A 2 99.21 57.13 20.26
N LYS A 3 99.49 55.93 20.78
CA LYS A 3 100.78 55.54 21.43
C LYS A 3 100.81 54.04 21.77
N LEU A 4 101.93 53.58 22.32
CA LEU A 4 102.44 52.19 22.26
C LEU A 4 103.27 51.89 23.54
N ILE A 5 103.56 50.60 23.80
CA ILE A 5 104.50 50.08 24.84
C ILE A 5 104.05 50.39 26.32
N THR A 6 104.34 49.63 27.40
CA THR A 6 105.31 48.53 27.62
C THR A 6 104.89 47.49 28.69
N LEU A 7 105.28 46.24 28.43
CA LEU A 7 105.62 45.10 29.31
C LEU A 7 105.45 45.20 30.85
N SER A 8 104.94 44.12 31.45
CA SER A 8 105.43 43.57 32.73
C SER A 8 105.16 42.07 32.79
N ILE A 9 106.20 41.26 33.04
CA ILE A 9 106.08 39.81 33.24
C ILE A 9 106.04 39.55 34.76
N ALA A 10 105.01 38.84 35.21
CA ALA A 10 104.91 38.31 36.56
C ALA A 10 104.57 36.81 36.49
N LEU A 11 105.12 36.03 37.42
CA LEU A 11 105.00 34.58 37.44
C LEU A 11 103.55 34.15 37.71
N LEU A 12 102.95 33.41 36.80
CA LEU A 12 101.57 32.91 36.91
C LEU A 12 101.48 31.45 36.46
N LEU A 13 100.66 30.67 37.16
CA LEU A 13 100.30 29.32 36.73
C LEU A 13 99.63 29.40 35.35
N SER A 14 99.90 28.43 34.49
CA SER A 14 99.33 28.33 33.14
C SER A 14 97.85 27.92 33.16
N TYR A 15 96.99 28.77 33.72
CA TYR A 15 95.57 28.73 33.44
C TYR A 15 95.37 28.94 31.94
N VAL A 16 94.84 27.93 31.26
CA VAL A 16 94.48 28.03 29.85
C VAL A 16 93.19 28.85 29.76
N VAL A 17 93.32 30.18 29.77
CA VAL A 17 92.19 31.12 29.64
C VAL A 17 91.68 31.06 28.19
N GLN A 18 90.80 30.09 27.93
CA GLN A 18 90.17 29.90 26.63
C GLN A 18 89.15 31.01 26.37
N ALA A 19 89.47 31.90 25.43
CA ALA A 19 88.65 33.07 25.15
C ALA A 19 87.27 32.69 24.56
N GLN A 20 86.22 33.06 25.28
CA GLN A 20 84.83 33.07 24.78
C GLN A 20 84.59 34.27 23.86
N PHE A 21 83.61 34.17 22.95
CA PHE A 21 83.14 35.34 22.21
C PHE A 21 81.94 35.95 22.93
N TYR A 22 82.01 37.24 23.26
CA TYR A 22 81.02 37.93 24.11
C TYR A 22 80.63 39.28 23.50
N ASN A 23 79.47 39.35 22.85
CA ASN A 23 78.90 40.59 22.36
C ASN A 23 78.00 41.22 23.42
N ASN A 24 78.22 42.51 23.73
CA ASN A 24 77.55 43.22 24.82
C ASN A 24 77.27 44.67 24.43
N GLY A 25 76.17 44.90 23.71
CA GLY A 25 75.80 46.21 23.14
C GLY A 25 76.44 46.55 21.79
N GLY A 26 77.23 45.64 21.20
CA GLY A 26 77.88 45.84 19.90
C GLY A 26 77.10 45.25 18.73
N THR A 27 77.48 45.60 17.49
CA THR A 27 77.05 44.88 16.29
C THR A 27 78.18 43.97 15.81
N LEU A 28 77.92 42.66 15.78
CA LEU A 28 78.76 41.67 15.10
C LEU A 28 78.17 41.41 13.71
N SER A 29 78.88 41.83 12.66
CA SER A 29 78.52 41.54 11.27
C SER A 29 79.47 40.52 10.65
N ILE A 30 78.91 39.44 10.09
CA ILE A 30 79.61 38.47 9.26
C ILE A 30 79.09 38.67 7.83
N SER A 31 79.93 39.21 6.95
CA SER A 31 79.57 39.47 5.55
C SER A 31 79.42 38.19 4.73
N THR A 32 78.73 38.27 3.59
CA THR A 32 78.60 37.17 2.62
C THR A 32 79.96 36.59 2.25
N GLY A 33 80.11 35.26 2.35
CA GLY A 33 81.38 34.55 2.12
C GLY A 33 82.41 34.66 3.26
N GLY A 34 82.18 35.52 4.26
CA GLY A 34 82.98 35.58 5.48
C GLY A 34 82.71 34.42 6.42
N ILE A 35 83.73 33.96 7.14
CA ILE A 35 83.63 32.84 8.08
C ILE A 35 84.19 33.27 9.45
N LEU A 36 83.38 33.11 10.50
CA LEU A 36 83.81 33.29 11.89
C LEU A 36 83.85 31.94 12.61
N HIS A 37 84.98 31.63 13.26
CA HIS A 37 85.14 30.45 14.11
C HIS A 37 85.21 30.85 15.59
N VAL A 38 84.25 30.38 16.37
CA VAL A 38 84.21 30.52 17.83
C VAL A 38 84.49 29.15 18.44
N ASN A 39 85.75 28.92 18.85
CA ASN A 39 86.19 27.62 19.38
C ASN A 39 85.66 27.31 20.80
N ASN A 40 85.07 28.30 21.49
CA ASN A 40 84.52 28.18 22.85
C ASN A 40 83.04 28.63 22.84
N ALA A 41 82.54 29.11 23.99
CA ALA A 41 81.19 29.66 24.07
C ALA A 41 81.03 30.96 23.25
N PHE A 42 79.82 31.17 22.73
CA PHE A 42 79.36 32.41 22.10
C PHE A 42 78.19 32.99 22.91
N THR A 43 78.32 34.21 23.38
CA THR A 43 77.25 34.92 24.11
C THR A 43 76.92 36.23 23.41
N ASN A 44 75.64 36.40 23.05
CA ASN A 44 75.08 37.64 22.57
C ASN A 44 74.13 38.20 23.63
N LYS A 45 74.59 39.19 24.40
CA LYS A 45 73.81 39.85 25.46
C LYS A 45 72.69 40.72 24.87
N SER A 46 71.72 41.08 25.72
CA SER A 46 70.72 42.12 25.41
C SER A 46 71.42 43.41 24.93
N GLY A 47 70.87 44.02 23.88
CA GLY A 47 71.50 45.13 23.14
C GLY A 47 72.58 44.71 22.13
N GLY A 48 73.03 43.44 22.13
CA GLY A 48 73.97 42.91 21.16
C GLY A 48 73.28 42.52 19.84
N ASN A 49 73.63 43.19 18.76
CA ASN A 49 73.11 42.92 17.42
C ASN A 49 74.00 41.90 16.67
N LEU A 50 73.39 40.86 16.09
CA LEU A 50 74.09 39.79 15.36
C LEU A 50 73.60 39.73 13.91
N VAL A 51 74.46 40.12 12.96
CA VAL A 51 74.14 40.17 11.53
C VAL A 51 74.95 39.11 10.80
N ASN A 52 74.44 37.88 10.72
CA ASN A 52 75.11 36.78 10.04
C ASN A 52 74.64 36.62 8.58
N ASN A 53 75.42 37.12 7.61
CA ASN A 53 75.22 36.86 6.18
C ASN A 53 76.28 35.88 5.60
N GLY A 54 77.19 35.36 6.44
CA GLY A 54 78.23 34.40 6.06
C GLY A 54 78.09 33.10 6.86
N THR A 55 79.20 32.56 7.37
CA THR A 55 79.20 31.33 8.17
C THR A 55 79.67 31.61 9.59
N LEU A 56 78.85 31.26 10.59
CA LEU A 56 79.18 31.29 12.01
C LEU A 56 79.38 29.86 12.52
N ASN A 57 80.63 29.45 12.74
CA ASN A 57 80.97 28.14 13.32
C ASN A 57 81.16 28.28 14.85
N VAL A 58 80.29 27.66 15.66
CA VAL A 58 80.38 27.67 17.12
C VAL A 58 80.61 26.26 17.66
N LYS A 59 81.65 26.10 18.48
CA LYS A 59 82.03 24.80 19.08
C LYS A 59 81.64 24.63 20.55
N GLY A 60 81.49 25.72 21.30
CA GLY A 60 80.97 25.70 22.68
C GLY A 60 79.50 26.10 22.78
N ASN A 61 79.04 26.37 24.00
CA ASN A 61 77.65 26.76 24.27
C ASN A 61 77.28 28.10 23.60
N LEU A 62 76.02 28.24 23.20
CA LEU A 62 75.48 29.46 22.57
C LEU A 62 74.41 30.06 23.46
N THR A 63 74.64 31.29 23.93
CA THR A 63 73.70 32.05 24.76
C THR A 63 73.22 33.29 24.01
N ASN A 64 71.91 33.48 23.87
CA ASN A 64 71.31 34.67 23.27
C ASN A 64 70.29 35.33 24.22
N GLU A 65 70.48 36.62 24.47
CA GLU A 65 69.63 37.45 25.34
C GLU A 65 69.03 38.65 24.59
N GLN A 66 69.21 38.73 23.27
CA GLN A 66 68.61 39.76 22.40
C GLN A 66 67.54 39.14 21.50
N THR A 67 66.36 39.76 21.45
CA THR A 67 65.31 39.40 20.47
C THR A 67 65.78 39.72 19.06
N MET A 68 65.77 38.71 18.19
CA MET A 68 66.19 38.79 16.79
C MET A 68 64.96 39.01 15.88
N SER A 69 65.00 40.03 15.01
CA SER A 69 63.89 40.38 14.10
C SER A 69 64.14 40.02 12.63
N ASN A 70 65.35 39.60 12.28
CA ASN A 70 65.74 39.18 10.93
C ASN A 70 66.67 37.95 11.04
N PRO A 71 66.47 36.90 10.22
CA PRO A 71 67.31 35.70 10.25
C PRO A 71 68.74 35.91 9.71
N HIS A 72 68.92 36.91 8.82
CA HIS A 72 70.14 37.21 8.05
C HIS A 72 70.66 36.05 7.18
N ASN A 73 71.20 36.33 5.99
CA ASN A 73 71.30 35.35 4.90
C ASN A 73 72.35 34.24 5.06
N GLY A 74 72.99 34.15 6.24
CA GLY A 74 74.07 33.21 6.53
C GLY A 74 73.64 31.89 7.16
N THR A 75 74.64 31.09 7.51
CA THR A 75 74.50 29.77 8.13
C THR A 75 75.15 29.76 9.53
N LEU A 76 74.48 29.14 10.50
CA LEU A 76 75.04 28.78 11.80
C LEU A 76 75.44 27.30 11.79
N HIS A 77 76.69 26.98 12.13
CA HIS A 77 77.17 25.61 12.31
C HIS A 77 77.45 25.32 13.79
N LEU A 78 76.69 24.41 14.38
CA LEU A 78 76.92 23.89 15.72
C LEU A 78 77.83 22.66 15.61
N SER A 79 79.12 22.88 15.91
CA SER A 79 80.24 22.04 15.44
C SER A 79 81.24 21.69 16.56
N GLY A 80 80.73 21.53 17.78
CA GLY A 80 81.50 21.12 18.95
C GLY A 80 81.98 19.67 18.91
N SER A 81 82.87 19.34 19.84
CA SER A 81 83.31 17.96 20.18
C SER A 81 82.93 17.58 21.61
N SER A 82 81.94 18.28 22.17
CA SER A 82 81.39 18.13 23.53
C SER A 82 79.94 18.64 23.51
N PRO A 83 79.06 18.21 24.43
CA PRO A 83 77.65 18.59 24.38
C PRO A 83 77.47 20.11 24.41
N GLN A 84 76.73 20.66 23.44
CA GLN A 84 76.49 22.11 23.36
C GLN A 84 75.10 22.46 23.90
N THR A 85 74.99 23.46 24.77
CA THR A 85 73.69 24.05 25.15
C THR A 85 73.39 25.29 24.32
N ILE A 86 72.17 25.41 23.80
CA ILE A 86 71.62 26.62 23.18
C ILE A 86 70.61 27.23 24.15
N GLY A 87 70.83 28.47 24.60
CA GLY A 87 70.03 29.05 25.69
C GLY A 87 70.09 30.57 25.77
N GLY A 88 69.78 31.11 26.95
CA GLY A 88 69.62 32.55 27.20
C GLY A 88 68.14 32.96 27.29
N THR A 89 67.86 34.25 27.35
CA THR A 89 66.49 34.76 27.57
C THR A 89 65.67 34.89 26.27
N ALA A 90 66.32 34.95 25.11
CA ALA A 90 65.67 35.23 23.82
C ALA A 90 65.97 34.15 22.78
N ALA A 91 64.94 33.72 22.05
CA ALA A 91 65.08 32.74 20.97
C ALA A 91 66.09 33.21 19.91
N LEU A 92 66.95 32.30 19.44
CA LEU A 92 67.90 32.60 18.37
C LEU A 92 67.24 32.37 17.02
N LEU A 93 67.22 33.38 16.15
CA LEU A 93 66.72 33.29 14.78
C LEU A 93 67.90 33.31 13.79
N VAL A 94 67.94 32.36 12.87
CA VAL A 94 68.94 32.24 11.80
C VAL A 94 68.27 31.91 10.47
N LYS A 95 68.93 32.15 9.33
CA LYS A 95 68.42 31.64 8.03
C LYS A 95 68.70 30.15 7.91
N ASN A 96 69.96 29.77 7.72
CA ASN A 96 70.35 28.37 7.58
C ASN A 96 71.05 27.85 8.85
N LEU A 97 70.96 26.54 9.09
CA LEU A 97 71.45 25.90 10.31
C LEU A 97 72.02 24.51 10.00
N THR A 98 73.20 24.20 10.53
CA THR A 98 73.81 22.86 10.43
C THR A 98 74.12 22.33 11.83
N PHE A 99 73.51 21.20 12.17
CA PHE A 99 73.87 20.37 13.32
C PHE A 99 74.98 19.41 12.91
N ASN A 100 76.18 19.57 13.48
CA ASN A 100 77.34 18.71 13.22
C ASN A 100 78.18 18.52 14.49
N ASN A 101 77.55 18.04 15.56
CA ASN A 101 78.18 17.74 16.84
C ASN A 101 77.67 16.39 17.38
N ALA A 102 78.43 15.33 17.14
CA ALA A 102 78.11 13.97 17.57
C ALA A 102 77.93 13.81 19.10
N ALA A 103 78.43 14.74 19.92
CA ALA A 103 78.22 14.73 21.38
C ALA A 103 76.86 15.31 21.82
N GLY A 104 76.03 15.76 20.88
CA GLY A 104 74.65 16.21 21.12
C GLY A 104 74.52 17.70 21.46
N ILE A 105 73.28 18.20 21.30
CA ILE A 105 72.93 19.61 21.41
C ILE A 105 71.65 19.72 22.24
N SER A 106 71.64 20.51 23.32
CA SER A 106 70.46 20.69 24.18
C SER A 106 69.87 22.09 24.02
N LEU A 107 68.57 22.17 23.70
CA LEU A 107 67.84 23.43 23.63
C LEU A 107 67.25 23.77 25.02
N LEU A 108 67.81 24.80 25.64
CA LEU A 108 67.27 25.48 26.83
C LEU A 108 66.44 26.72 26.44
N LYS A 109 66.58 27.17 25.19
CA LYS A 109 65.76 28.22 24.56
C LYS A 109 65.57 27.87 23.08
N SER A 110 64.41 28.24 22.54
CA SER A 110 64.01 28.01 21.14
C SER A 110 65.10 28.43 20.15
N LEU A 111 65.43 27.52 19.24
CA LEU A 111 66.29 27.80 18.08
C LEU A 111 65.41 27.82 16.84
N LYS A 112 65.42 28.91 16.07
CA LYS A 112 64.50 29.15 14.96
C LYS A 112 65.23 29.34 13.63
N ALA A 113 64.84 28.57 12.62
CA ALA A 113 65.39 28.61 11.27
C ALA A 113 64.36 29.11 10.24
N ASP A 114 64.80 29.99 9.35
CA ASP A 114 63.99 30.54 8.24
C ASP A 114 64.34 29.94 6.87
N GLY A 115 65.27 29.00 6.81
CA GLY A 115 65.81 28.41 5.59
C GLY A 115 66.10 26.93 5.76
N GLU A 116 67.22 26.47 5.22
CA GLU A 116 67.59 25.05 5.28
C GLU A 116 68.19 24.67 6.65
N VAL A 117 67.68 23.59 7.22
CA VAL A 117 68.28 22.91 8.38
C VAL A 117 68.90 21.58 7.95
N GLN A 118 70.20 21.45 8.17
CA GLN A 118 71.02 20.27 7.87
C GLN A 118 71.32 19.48 9.15
N PHE A 119 71.03 18.17 9.12
CA PHE A 119 71.22 17.23 10.23
C PHE A 119 72.42 16.31 9.94
N GLN A 120 73.62 16.89 9.95
CA GLN A 120 74.86 16.20 9.57
C GLN A 120 75.37 15.26 10.67
N SER A 121 75.29 15.67 11.95
CA SER A 121 75.65 14.82 13.09
C SER A 121 75.13 15.40 14.42
N GLY A 122 74.64 14.52 15.30
CA GLY A 122 74.26 14.86 16.67
C GLY A 122 72.76 14.90 16.90
N ILE A 123 72.33 14.38 18.06
CA ILE A 123 70.95 14.46 18.53
C ILE A 123 70.68 15.84 19.14
N VAL A 124 69.55 16.43 18.78
CA VAL A 124 69.07 17.71 19.31
C VAL A 124 68.00 17.43 20.37
N ALA A 125 68.33 17.59 21.65
CA ALA A 125 67.38 17.46 22.75
C ALA A 125 66.53 18.73 22.88
N ALA A 126 65.24 18.65 22.57
CA ALA A 126 64.27 19.74 22.56
C ALA A 126 63.09 19.42 23.51
N SER A 127 63.41 19.18 24.78
CA SER A 127 62.50 18.52 25.74
C SER A 127 61.27 19.33 26.19
N SER A 128 61.16 20.60 25.79
CA SER A 128 60.06 21.51 26.18
C SER A 128 59.22 21.91 24.97
N SER A 129 57.90 21.78 25.07
CA SER A 129 56.95 22.25 24.05
C SER A 129 56.94 23.77 23.92
N ALA A 130 57.40 24.50 24.95
CA ALA A 130 57.57 25.95 24.93
C ALA A 130 58.93 26.39 24.37
N GLU A 131 59.90 25.49 24.21
CA GLU A 131 61.23 25.79 23.66
C GLU A 131 61.68 24.77 22.59
N PRO A 132 60.91 24.58 21.50
CA PRO A 132 61.20 23.59 20.46
C PRO A 132 62.35 24.03 19.53
N LEU A 133 62.79 23.11 18.66
CA LEU A 133 63.39 23.51 17.39
C LEU A 133 62.28 24.05 16.48
N ALA A 134 62.39 25.28 16.00
CA ALA A 134 61.35 25.95 15.24
C ALA A 134 61.76 26.24 13.79
N PHE A 135 60.84 25.99 12.87
CA PHE A 135 60.93 26.31 11.45
C PHE A 135 59.88 27.40 11.14
N THR A 136 60.27 28.50 10.50
CA THR A 136 59.30 29.51 10.01
C THR A 136 58.43 28.92 8.89
N SER A 137 57.50 29.72 8.36
CA SER A 137 56.80 29.45 7.08
C SER A 137 57.73 29.02 5.94
N ASN A 138 58.98 29.51 5.96
CA ASN A 138 60.00 29.32 4.92
C ASN A 138 61.01 28.20 5.28
N GLY A 139 61.00 27.73 6.53
CA GLY A 139 61.95 26.73 7.02
C GLY A 139 61.71 25.34 6.39
N LEU A 140 62.81 24.67 6.03
CA LEU A 140 62.80 23.34 5.42
C LEU A 140 63.94 22.45 5.96
N VAL A 141 63.71 21.14 5.94
CA VAL A 141 64.72 20.13 6.25
C VAL A 141 65.52 19.82 4.98
N SER A 142 66.84 19.75 5.07
CA SER A 142 67.71 19.48 3.92
C SER A 142 67.53 18.08 3.33
N ALA A 143 67.61 17.98 2.01
CA ALA A 143 67.76 16.70 1.32
C ALA A 143 69.22 16.21 1.28
N THR A 144 70.20 17.13 1.32
CA THR A 144 71.64 16.83 1.15
C THR A 144 72.28 16.32 2.44
N ASN A 145 71.80 16.80 3.59
CA ASN A 145 72.14 16.31 4.94
C ASN A 145 70.83 16.10 5.72
N ALA A 146 70.05 15.11 5.29
CA ALA A 146 68.77 14.76 5.88
C ALA A 146 68.91 14.11 7.28
N PRO A 147 67.87 14.15 8.13
CA PRO A 147 67.91 13.54 9.45
C PRO A 147 68.08 12.02 9.38
N SER A 148 68.66 11.46 10.43
CA SER A 148 69.03 10.05 10.52
C SER A 148 69.11 9.59 11.98
N ASN A 149 69.32 8.30 12.21
CA ASN A 149 69.45 7.72 13.55
C ASN A 149 70.58 8.38 14.39
N THR A 150 71.60 8.95 13.75
CA THR A 150 72.70 9.69 14.42
C THR A 150 72.52 11.21 14.43
N SER A 151 71.49 11.76 13.76
CA SER A 151 71.15 13.17 13.82
C SER A 151 69.67 13.45 13.56
N HIS A 152 68.91 13.68 14.63
CA HIS A 152 67.49 14.06 14.62
C HIS A 152 67.14 14.79 15.92
N VAL A 153 65.90 15.28 16.05
CA VAL A 153 65.40 15.95 17.26
C VAL A 153 64.76 14.93 18.20
N ASN A 154 65.29 14.81 19.42
CA ASN A 154 64.63 14.13 20.52
C ASN A 154 63.83 15.16 21.32
N GLY A 155 62.51 15.21 21.08
CA GLY A 155 61.62 16.20 21.69
C GLY A 155 60.73 16.91 20.67
N TYR A 156 60.45 18.18 20.92
CA TYR A 156 59.47 18.98 20.18
C TYR A 156 60.08 19.75 19.01
N VAL A 157 59.38 19.71 17.86
CA VAL A 157 59.66 20.54 16.69
C VAL A 157 58.41 21.31 16.29
N LEU A 158 58.56 22.61 16.03
CA LEU A 158 57.51 23.50 15.53
C LEU A 158 57.72 23.79 14.04
N ARG A 159 56.68 23.67 13.23
CA ARG A 159 56.61 24.23 11.87
C ARG A 159 55.50 25.27 11.82
N GLU A 160 55.84 26.54 11.62
CA GLU A 160 54.87 27.63 11.48
C GLU A 160 54.22 27.62 10.09
N GLY A 161 52.98 28.08 9.98
CA GLY A 161 52.25 28.18 8.70
C GLY A 161 51.74 26.86 8.13
N THR A 162 51.27 26.92 6.88
CA THR A 162 50.59 25.84 6.15
C THR A 162 51.52 25.14 5.14
N GLY A 163 51.03 24.03 4.55
CA GLY A 163 51.72 23.23 3.55
C GLY A 163 52.25 21.89 4.08
N ALA A 164 53.03 21.20 3.25
CA ALA A 164 53.61 19.90 3.57
C ALA A 164 54.93 20.03 4.34
N PHE A 165 55.11 19.22 5.39
CA PHE A 165 56.35 19.16 6.17
C PHE A 165 56.56 17.80 6.84
N ASP A 166 57.77 17.25 6.71
CA ASP A 166 58.26 16.08 7.44
C ASP A 166 59.00 16.53 8.70
N PHE A 167 58.50 16.12 9.87
CA PHE A 167 59.10 16.49 11.15
C PHE A 167 60.36 15.64 11.44
N PRO A 168 61.52 16.26 11.72
CA PRO A 168 62.80 15.59 11.95
C PRO A 168 62.91 14.98 13.37
N VAL A 169 61.87 14.29 13.85
CA VAL A 169 61.72 13.81 15.24
C VAL A 169 62.13 12.35 15.43
N GLY A 170 62.49 11.99 16.66
CA GLY A 170 62.84 10.63 17.09
C GLY A 170 62.99 10.52 18.60
N ASP A 171 63.47 9.36 19.10
CA ASP A 171 63.64 9.09 20.54
C ASP A 171 65.08 9.29 21.05
N GLY A 172 65.99 9.80 20.19
CA GLY A 172 67.42 9.90 20.46
C GLY A 172 68.23 8.66 20.07
N THR A 173 67.58 7.58 19.64
CA THR A 173 68.19 6.35 19.11
C THR A 173 67.77 6.09 17.66
N ARG A 174 66.50 6.36 17.33
CA ARG A 174 65.88 6.16 16.02
C ARG A 174 65.15 7.40 15.53
N TYR A 175 65.30 7.69 14.24
CA TYR A 175 64.65 8.80 13.54
C TYR A 175 63.29 8.35 12.98
N GLN A 176 62.24 8.52 13.79
CA GLN A 176 60.87 8.12 13.45
C GLN A 176 60.07 9.36 13.01
N LYS A 177 60.22 9.74 11.73
CA LYS A 177 59.56 10.93 11.17
C LYS A 177 58.04 10.81 11.11
N VAL A 178 57.36 11.96 11.17
CA VAL A 178 55.94 12.09 10.81
C VAL A 178 55.77 13.20 9.79
N GLY A 179 55.08 12.90 8.70
CA GLY A 179 54.71 13.88 7.70
C GLY A 179 53.38 14.55 8.04
N THR A 180 53.21 15.80 7.64
CA THR A 180 51.93 16.51 7.71
C THR A 180 51.71 17.33 6.45
N ASN A 181 50.45 17.61 6.12
CA ASN A 181 50.08 18.60 5.11
C ASN A 181 48.94 19.47 5.65
N LEU A 182 49.28 20.67 6.13
CA LEU A 182 48.37 21.56 6.83
C LEU A 182 47.68 22.51 5.85
N THR A 183 46.36 22.44 5.74
CA THR A 183 45.56 23.27 4.81
C THR A 183 45.03 24.55 5.45
N ALA A 184 44.83 24.56 6.77
CA ALA A 184 44.43 25.75 7.53
C ALA A 184 45.09 25.78 8.93
N ASN A 185 45.40 26.99 9.41
CA ASN A 185 46.18 27.41 10.61
C ASN A 185 47.53 28.04 10.25
N GLY A 186 47.61 29.38 10.34
CA GLY A 186 48.84 30.16 10.07
C GLY A 186 49.89 30.07 11.17
N SER A 187 49.53 29.68 12.40
CA SER A 187 50.46 29.47 13.52
C SER A 187 51.18 28.13 13.44
N GLY A 188 50.64 27.17 12.68
CA GLY A 188 51.29 25.89 12.38
C GLY A 188 51.18 24.81 13.46
N LEU A 189 52.04 23.79 13.34
CA LEU A 189 51.99 22.52 14.08
C LEU A 189 53.25 22.27 14.93
N LEU A 190 53.05 21.82 16.17
CA LEU A 190 54.09 21.28 17.05
C LEU A 190 54.02 19.75 17.02
N ALA A 191 55.13 19.06 16.74
CA ALA A 191 55.19 17.59 16.72
C ALA A 191 56.28 17.03 17.63
N LYS A 192 56.07 15.81 18.15
CA LYS A 192 57.02 15.01 18.93
C LYS A 192 56.77 13.51 18.72
N TYR A 193 57.84 12.72 18.70
CA TYR A 193 57.77 11.26 18.73
C TYR A 193 57.79 10.72 20.18
N ASN A 194 57.06 9.63 20.43
CA ASN A 194 57.04 8.89 21.69
C ASN A 194 57.18 7.39 21.42
N ALA A 195 58.25 6.75 21.90
CA ALA A 195 58.46 5.30 21.85
C ALA A 195 57.65 4.55 22.94
N SER A 196 56.35 4.84 23.05
CA SER A 196 55.43 4.27 24.04
C SER A 196 54.00 4.18 23.52
N ASP A 197 53.15 3.46 24.27
CA ASP A 197 51.69 3.45 24.04
C ASP A 197 51.08 4.86 24.20
N ALA A 198 50.07 5.16 23.37
CA ALA A 198 49.17 6.32 23.50
C ALA A 198 47.98 6.04 24.46
N GLY A 199 47.91 4.83 24.98
CA GLY A 199 46.94 4.33 25.95
C GLY A 199 45.70 3.72 25.30
N THR A 200 45.05 2.84 26.04
CA THR A 200 43.82 2.13 25.64
C THR A 200 42.67 3.05 25.20
N GLY A 201 41.79 2.52 24.35
CA GLY A 201 40.52 3.15 23.94
C GLY A 201 39.68 2.18 23.10
N THR A 202 38.40 2.48 22.88
CA THR A 202 37.47 1.67 22.07
C THR A 202 37.58 2.00 20.58
N PHE A 203 37.53 1.00 19.70
CA PHE A 203 37.53 1.23 18.25
C PHE A 203 36.15 1.69 17.78
N ALA A 204 36.05 2.92 17.28
CA ALA A 204 34.78 3.53 16.87
C ALA A 204 34.68 3.70 15.35
N THR A 205 33.46 3.60 14.84
CA THR A 205 33.10 3.77 13.41
C THR A 205 32.93 5.24 13.00
N THR A 206 33.20 6.19 13.92
CA THR A 206 33.03 7.64 13.71
C THR A 206 34.31 8.35 13.23
N GLY A 207 35.27 7.59 12.69
CA GLY A 207 36.43 8.16 11.98
C GLY A 207 36.10 8.56 10.55
N ALA A 208 37.12 8.94 9.77
CA ALA A 208 36.97 9.14 8.32
C ALA A 208 36.63 7.83 7.55
N SER A 209 36.75 6.67 8.20
CA SER A 209 36.17 5.41 7.73
C SER A 209 35.19 4.83 8.74
N ALA A 210 34.05 4.35 8.25
CA ALA A 210 33.07 3.58 9.02
C ALA A 210 33.56 2.17 9.42
N THR A 211 34.67 1.69 8.83
CA THR A 211 35.30 0.43 9.25
C THR A 211 36.11 0.67 10.52
N ALA A 212 35.69 0.13 11.66
CA ALA A 212 36.46 0.19 12.89
C ALA A 212 37.85 -0.47 12.73
N LEU A 213 38.83 0.02 13.50
CA LEU A 213 40.11 -0.66 13.64
C LEU A 213 39.94 -1.96 14.44
N THR A 214 40.85 -2.92 14.24
CA THR A 214 40.98 -4.14 15.08
C THR A 214 42.17 -4.06 16.02
N SER A 215 43.19 -3.28 15.68
CA SER A 215 44.33 -2.98 16.55
C SER A 215 45.00 -1.65 16.18
N TYR A 216 45.90 -1.19 17.06
CA TYR A 216 46.77 -0.04 16.84
C TYR A 216 48.17 -0.35 17.39
N ASN A 217 49.20 0.39 16.97
CA ASN A 217 50.55 0.19 17.50
C ASN A 217 50.66 0.74 18.93
N THR A 218 50.88 -0.16 19.88
CA THR A 218 51.08 0.14 21.30
C THR A 218 52.55 0.46 21.65
N GLN A 219 53.48 0.36 20.70
CA GLN A 219 54.91 0.60 20.94
C GLN A 219 55.37 2.02 20.62
N GLU A 220 54.62 2.77 19.81
CA GLU A 220 54.96 4.16 19.47
C GLU A 220 53.74 4.99 19.08
N HIS A 221 53.88 6.32 19.18
CA HIS A 221 52.96 7.28 18.61
C HIS A 221 53.63 8.64 18.38
N TRP A 222 52.96 9.52 17.65
CA TRP A 222 53.33 10.91 17.45
C TRP A 222 52.30 11.82 18.10
N ASP A 223 52.79 12.70 18.98
CA ASP A 223 52.03 13.87 19.40
C ASP A 223 52.12 14.93 18.29
N ILE A 224 50.98 15.45 17.85
CA ILE A 224 50.89 16.50 16.83
C ILE A 224 49.84 17.53 17.29
N SER A 225 50.30 18.59 17.94
CA SER A 225 49.46 19.63 18.54
C SER A 225 49.46 20.90 17.68
N PRO A 226 48.33 21.34 17.12
CA PRO A 226 48.26 22.61 16.40
C PRO A 226 48.25 23.80 17.36
N LEU A 227 48.90 24.90 16.99
CA LEU A 227 48.94 26.13 17.81
C LEU A 227 47.65 26.97 17.76
N SER A 228 46.73 26.67 16.83
CA SER A 228 45.36 27.19 16.80
C SER A 228 44.43 26.19 16.07
N THR A 229 43.15 26.48 15.88
CA THR A 229 42.23 25.59 15.15
C THR A 229 42.76 25.27 13.74
N ALA A 230 42.94 23.99 13.43
CA ALA A 230 43.70 23.54 12.28
C ALA A 230 43.06 22.38 11.52
N THR A 231 43.27 22.35 10.21
CA THR A 231 42.81 21.28 9.31
C THR A 231 43.98 20.85 8.42
N GLY A 232 44.12 19.54 8.17
CA GLY A 232 45.20 19.00 7.35
C GLY A 232 45.18 17.48 7.28
N ALA A 233 46.23 16.87 6.75
CA ALA A 233 46.43 15.41 6.77
C ALA A 233 47.74 15.04 7.48
N VAL A 234 47.81 13.81 7.99
CA VAL A 234 48.98 13.24 8.69
C VAL A 234 49.50 12.03 7.91
N THR A 235 50.80 11.96 7.69
CA THR A 235 51.49 10.82 7.06
C THR A 235 52.28 10.07 8.13
N ILE A 236 51.84 8.85 8.42
CA ILE A 236 52.53 7.92 9.31
C ILE A 236 53.51 7.08 8.49
N HIS A 237 54.69 6.83 9.06
CA HIS A 237 55.74 5.99 8.51
C HIS A 237 55.93 4.74 9.38
N TRP A 238 56.38 3.65 8.79
CA TRP A 238 56.78 2.43 9.50
C TRP A 238 58.09 1.88 8.92
N ASP A 239 58.90 1.26 9.78
CA ASP A 239 60.23 0.75 9.47
C ASP A 239 60.58 -0.50 10.30
N ASP A 240 61.86 -0.89 10.38
CA ASP A 240 62.30 -2.03 11.20
C ASP A 240 62.31 -1.75 12.71
N TYR A 241 61.84 -0.57 13.16
CA TYR A 241 61.74 -0.17 14.56
C TYR A 241 60.28 -0.01 14.99
N LYS A 242 59.92 -0.57 16.15
CA LYS A 242 58.63 -0.43 16.87
C LYS A 242 57.34 -0.80 16.12
N THR A 243 57.42 -1.04 14.82
CA THR A 243 56.33 -1.45 13.93
C THR A 243 55.78 -2.83 14.34
N PRO A 244 54.45 -3.03 14.39
CA PRO A 244 53.85 -4.34 14.66
C PRO A 244 54.09 -5.31 13.49
N THR A 245 53.94 -6.62 13.70
CA THR A 245 54.11 -7.60 12.61
C THR A 245 53.05 -7.43 11.52
N LEU A 246 53.42 -6.78 10.41
CA LEU A 246 52.57 -6.62 9.24
C LEU A 246 52.66 -7.84 8.33
N THR A 247 51.51 -8.37 7.91
CA THR A 247 51.40 -9.43 6.90
C THR A 247 50.83 -8.93 5.57
N ASP A 248 50.04 -7.86 5.61
CA ASP A 248 49.47 -7.17 4.44
C ASP A 248 49.46 -5.64 4.70
N VAL A 249 50.00 -4.87 3.76
CA VAL A 249 50.05 -3.40 3.82
C VAL A 249 48.71 -2.74 3.50
N SER A 250 47.77 -3.46 2.87
CA SER A 250 46.44 -2.92 2.51
C SER A 250 45.58 -2.61 3.74
N LEU A 251 45.77 -3.39 4.81
CA LEU A 251 45.03 -3.33 6.08
C LEU A 251 45.48 -2.18 6.99
N VAL A 252 46.62 -1.56 6.67
CA VAL A 252 47.24 -0.49 7.45
C VAL A 252 46.46 0.82 7.27
N LYS A 253 46.11 1.48 8.38
CA LYS A 253 45.31 2.72 8.45
C LYS A 253 45.95 3.71 9.42
N VAL A 254 45.65 5.01 9.29
CA VAL A 254 46.06 5.99 10.30
C VAL A 254 45.11 5.90 11.49
N ALA A 255 45.63 5.50 12.65
CA ALA A 255 44.90 5.49 13.90
C ALA A 255 45.04 6.87 14.58
N HIS A 256 43.92 7.46 14.97
CA HIS A 256 43.88 8.71 15.73
C HIS A 256 43.05 8.52 16.99
N LYS A 257 43.60 8.85 18.16
CA LYS A 257 42.88 8.74 19.43
C LYS A 257 42.17 10.04 19.76
N SER A 258 40.85 9.99 19.88
CA SER A 258 40.00 11.13 20.23
C SER A 258 39.13 10.79 21.44
N GLY A 259 39.43 11.42 22.58
CA GLY A 259 38.83 11.09 23.88
C GLY A 259 39.10 9.62 24.27
N ALA A 260 38.03 8.86 24.52
CA ALA A 260 38.12 7.44 24.85
C ALA A 260 38.22 6.51 23.62
N ASN A 261 38.14 7.05 22.39
CA ASN A 261 38.02 6.25 21.17
C ASN A 261 39.28 6.29 20.30
N TRP A 262 39.58 5.16 19.68
CA TRP A 262 40.48 5.05 18.54
C TRP A 262 39.67 5.10 17.24
N LEU A 263 39.99 6.08 16.39
CA LEU A 263 39.30 6.38 15.15
C LEU A 263 40.15 5.95 13.93
N ASN A 264 39.50 5.32 12.96
CA ASN A 264 40.11 5.03 11.66
C ASN A 264 40.07 6.28 10.76
N GLN A 265 41.22 6.91 10.53
CA GLN A 265 41.34 8.09 9.64
C GLN A 265 41.70 7.71 8.19
N GLY A 266 41.50 6.44 7.82
CA GLY A 266 41.71 5.95 6.45
C GLY A 266 43.19 5.82 6.08
N GLY A 267 43.48 6.12 4.82
CA GLY A 267 44.79 5.93 4.21
C GLY A 267 44.99 4.54 3.60
N THR A 268 45.90 4.49 2.62
CA THR A 268 46.33 3.27 1.92
C THR A 268 47.82 3.08 2.17
N GLY A 269 48.21 1.90 2.65
CA GLY A 269 49.62 1.56 2.85
C GLY A 269 50.39 1.52 1.54
N THR A 270 51.54 2.19 1.49
CA THR A 270 52.50 2.12 0.38
C THR A 270 53.86 1.66 0.90
N GLY A 271 54.50 0.73 0.19
CA GLY A 271 55.76 0.10 0.62
C GLY A 271 55.63 -1.41 0.81
N THR A 272 56.32 -1.93 1.82
CA THR A 272 56.45 -3.36 2.16
C THR A 272 55.98 -3.63 3.58
N THR A 273 55.89 -4.90 3.98
CA THR A 273 55.59 -5.29 5.36
C THR A 273 56.65 -4.89 6.40
N SER A 274 57.85 -4.46 5.98
CA SER A 274 58.92 -3.98 6.88
C SER A 274 59.22 -2.49 6.78
N THR A 275 58.84 -1.81 5.69
CA THR A 275 59.06 -0.36 5.51
C THR A 275 57.99 0.27 4.64
N GLY A 276 57.48 1.45 5.01
CA GLY A 276 56.48 2.14 4.19
C GLY A 276 55.88 3.41 4.80
N SER A 277 54.80 3.89 4.18
CA SER A 277 54.04 5.05 4.65
C SER A 277 52.59 5.05 4.19
N LEU A 278 51.75 5.78 4.92
CA LEU A 278 50.38 6.10 4.53
C LEU A 278 49.94 7.48 5.04
N THR A 279 49.11 8.16 4.26
CA THR A 279 48.53 9.47 4.61
C THR A 279 47.05 9.33 4.96
N SER A 280 46.60 10.02 6.01
CA SER A 280 45.20 10.07 6.43
C SER A 280 44.31 10.81 5.44
N SER A 281 42.99 10.65 5.59
CA SER A 281 42.02 11.66 5.17
C SER A 281 42.26 13.00 5.89
N SER A 282 41.57 14.07 5.46
CA SER A 282 41.62 15.36 6.16
C SER A 282 41.07 15.24 7.59
N VAL A 283 41.82 15.73 8.57
CA VAL A 283 41.48 15.74 10.00
C VAL A 283 41.40 17.18 10.54
N SER A 284 40.47 17.39 11.47
CA SER A 284 40.23 18.65 12.21
C SER A 284 40.41 18.51 13.72
N THR A 285 40.60 17.28 14.20
CA THR A 285 40.98 16.94 15.59
C THR A 285 42.33 16.25 15.54
N TRP A 286 43.14 16.44 16.58
CA TRP A 286 44.58 16.18 16.53
C TRP A 286 45.11 15.59 17.83
N SER A 287 46.06 14.66 17.69
CA SER A 287 46.92 14.07 18.74
C SER A 287 46.22 13.10 19.72
N PRO A 288 46.83 11.93 20.02
CA PRO A 288 47.98 11.29 19.37
C PRO A 288 47.59 10.50 18.10
N PHE A 289 48.55 10.35 17.17
CA PHE A 289 48.42 9.52 15.96
C PHE A 289 49.41 8.34 15.99
N THR A 290 49.02 7.20 15.42
CA THR A 290 49.90 6.03 15.23
C THR A 290 49.40 5.11 14.11
N LEU A 291 50.07 3.98 13.91
CA LEU A 291 49.68 2.94 12.96
C LEU A 291 48.45 2.17 13.48
N GLY A 292 47.43 1.99 12.64
CA GLY A 292 46.25 1.16 12.89
C GLY A 292 46.15 0.00 11.90
N LEU A 293 45.44 -1.07 12.29
CA LEU A 293 45.04 -2.14 11.39
C LEU A 293 43.51 -2.29 11.38
N THR A 294 42.95 -2.63 10.22
CA THR A 294 41.62 -3.25 10.12
C THR A 294 41.74 -4.78 10.10
N ALA A 295 40.62 -5.48 10.22
CA ALA A 295 40.58 -6.90 9.88
C ALA A 295 41.06 -7.13 8.45
N ALA A 296 41.70 -8.28 8.20
CA ALA A 296 41.85 -8.79 6.84
C ALA A 296 40.47 -8.97 6.21
N ALA A 297 40.36 -8.83 4.90
CA ALA A 297 39.18 -9.31 4.19
C ALA A 297 39.01 -10.81 4.51
N PRO A 298 37.81 -11.27 4.93
CA PRO A 298 37.59 -12.67 5.22
C PRO A 298 37.96 -13.55 4.02
N GLY A 299 38.64 -14.67 4.28
CA GLY A 299 38.77 -15.72 3.28
C GLY A 299 37.38 -16.21 2.85
N CYS A 300 37.26 -16.75 1.64
CA CYS A 300 35.96 -17.10 1.06
C CYS A 300 35.09 -17.91 2.04
N PRO A 301 33.89 -17.42 2.39
CA PRO A 301 33.09 -18.00 3.46
C PRO A 301 32.55 -19.38 3.05
N SER A 302 32.22 -20.22 4.02
CA SER A 302 31.69 -21.57 3.74
C SER A 302 30.28 -21.59 3.13
N GLY A 303 29.57 -20.45 3.14
CA GLY A 303 28.23 -20.29 2.57
C GLY A 303 28.22 -19.56 1.23
N ASN A 304 27.20 -19.83 0.41
CA ASN A 304 26.97 -19.16 -0.88
C ASN A 304 26.20 -17.83 -0.78
N THR A 305 25.81 -17.43 0.44
CA THR A 305 24.95 -16.27 0.70
C THR A 305 25.68 -15.27 1.58
N LEU A 306 25.69 -13.99 1.18
CA LEU A 306 26.16 -12.88 2.01
C LEU A 306 24.99 -12.03 2.51
N TYR A 307 25.13 -11.49 3.72
CA TYR A 307 24.19 -10.56 4.34
C TYR A 307 24.80 -9.16 4.45
N VAL A 308 24.01 -8.12 4.15
CA VAL A 308 24.45 -6.73 4.08
C VAL A 308 23.46 -5.82 4.82
N ASN A 309 23.95 -5.04 5.79
CA ASN A 309 23.13 -4.15 6.61
C ASN A 309 23.93 -2.91 7.01
N ALA A 310 23.61 -1.75 6.43
CA ALA A 310 24.29 -0.48 6.73
C ALA A 310 24.15 -0.03 8.20
N SER A 311 23.17 -0.54 8.93
CA SER A 311 22.92 -0.24 10.36
C SER A 311 23.47 -1.29 11.32
N VAL A 312 24.29 -2.25 10.84
CA VAL A 312 24.94 -3.24 11.71
C VAL A 312 25.96 -2.57 12.65
N SER A 313 26.02 -3.02 13.90
CA SER A 313 27.02 -2.57 14.87
C SER A 313 27.53 -3.76 15.69
N GLY A 314 28.85 -3.94 15.72
CA GLY A 314 29.47 -5.17 16.20
C GLY A 314 29.37 -6.32 15.20
N GLY A 315 29.50 -7.56 15.70
CA GLY A 315 29.59 -8.77 14.87
C GLY A 315 30.98 -8.98 14.24
N ALA A 316 31.14 -10.07 13.50
CA ALA A 316 32.39 -10.40 12.81
C ALA A 316 32.61 -9.57 11.52
N GLY A 317 31.56 -8.98 10.95
CA GLY A 317 31.62 -8.21 9.70
C GLY A 317 31.98 -9.04 8.47
N ASP A 318 31.71 -10.35 8.49
CA ASP A 318 32.08 -11.33 7.46
C ASP A 318 30.94 -11.67 6.47
N GLY A 319 29.75 -11.12 6.70
CA GLY A 319 28.56 -11.36 5.88
C GLY A 319 27.89 -12.72 6.09
N SER A 320 28.28 -13.52 7.08
CA SER A 320 27.75 -14.87 7.32
C SER A 320 26.30 -14.93 7.83
N SER A 321 25.80 -13.83 8.41
CA SER A 321 24.45 -13.70 8.97
C SER A 321 24.07 -12.23 9.11
N TRP A 322 22.81 -11.91 9.42
CA TRP A 322 22.40 -10.53 9.75
C TRP A 322 23.18 -9.91 10.92
N ALA A 323 23.61 -10.72 11.90
CA ALA A 323 24.40 -10.27 13.04
C ALA A 323 25.88 -10.02 12.70
N ASN A 324 26.40 -10.65 11.66
CA ASN A 324 27.77 -10.46 11.16
C ASN A 324 27.80 -9.73 9.80
N ALA A 325 26.71 -9.05 9.42
CA ALA A 325 26.51 -8.53 8.07
C ALA A 325 27.62 -7.54 7.65
N TYR A 326 27.88 -7.43 6.35
CA TYR A 326 28.71 -6.34 5.83
C TYR A 326 27.97 -5.01 5.98
N ALA A 327 28.61 -4.01 6.59
CA ALA A 327 28.11 -2.64 6.65
C ALA A 327 28.12 -1.92 5.27
N SER A 328 28.85 -2.46 4.28
CA SER A 328 28.95 -1.92 2.93
C SER A 328 28.64 -2.99 1.88
N LEU A 329 27.66 -2.70 1.01
CA LEU A 329 27.32 -3.54 -0.14
C LEU A 329 28.51 -3.68 -1.11
N SER A 330 29.31 -2.63 -1.31
CA SER A 330 30.51 -2.70 -2.15
C SER A 330 31.56 -3.67 -1.59
N ASN A 331 31.65 -3.86 -0.26
CA ASN A 331 32.54 -4.88 0.32
C ASN A 331 32.00 -6.31 0.12
N ALA A 332 30.69 -6.52 0.26
CA ALA A 332 30.08 -7.82 -0.05
C ALA A 332 30.24 -8.19 -1.53
N LEU A 333 30.09 -7.22 -2.44
CA LEU A 333 30.33 -7.42 -3.87
C LEU A 333 31.81 -7.70 -4.17
N ALA A 334 32.76 -7.04 -3.50
CA ALA A 334 34.19 -7.35 -3.64
C ALA A 334 34.50 -8.81 -3.23
N VAL A 335 33.89 -9.31 -2.15
CA VAL A 335 34.01 -10.72 -1.75
C VAL A 335 33.35 -11.64 -2.78
N ALA A 336 32.20 -11.26 -3.35
CA ALA A 336 31.56 -12.05 -4.42
C ALA A 336 32.37 -12.10 -5.73
N HIS A 337 33.13 -11.05 -6.07
CA HIS A 337 34.10 -11.05 -7.19
C HIS A 337 35.32 -11.94 -6.91
N ALA A 338 35.78 -12.02 -5.66
CA ALA A 338 36.89 -12.88 -5.26
C ALA A 338 36.47 -14.37 -5.08
N CYS A 339 35.22 -14.62 -4.70
CA CYS A 339 34.74 -15.92 -4.24
C CYS A 339 33.55 -16.41 -5.08
N ASN A 340 33.84 -17.15 -6.16
CA ASN A 340 32.86 -17.68 -7.12
C ASN A 340 31.76 -18.58 -6.53
N ILE A 341 31.93 -19.05 -5.29
CA ILE A 341 30.94 -19.78 -4.49
C ILE A 341 29.77 -18.90 -4.03
N ILE A 342 29.93 -17.57 -3.98
CA ILE A 342 28.82 -16.66 -3.69
C ILE A 342 27.83 -16.69 -4.85
N LYS A 343 26.55 -16.80 -4.51
CA LYS A 343 25.41 -16.87 -5.43
C LYS A 343 24.29 -15.92 -5.02
N THR A 344 24.21 -15.53 -3.75
CA THR A 344 23.17 -14.62 -3.25
C THR A 344 23.77 -13.54 -2.34
N ILE A 345 23.31 -12.29 -2.50
CA ILE A 345 23.61 -11.18 -1.59
C ILE A 345 22.27 -10.59 -1.12
N LYS A 346 21.96 -10.72 0.17
CA LYS A 346 20.72 -10.25 0.78
C LYS A 346 20.98 -8.93 1.49
N VAL A 347 20.26 -7.89 1.10
CA VAL A 347 20.50 -6.50 1.51
C VAL A 347 19.30 -6.00 2.33
N ALA A 348 19.59 -5.55 3.54
CA ALA A 348 18.60 -4.97 4.44
C ALA A 348 18.17 -3.57 3.98
N GLN A 349 17.01 -3.12 4.46
CA GLN A 349 16.53 -1.75 4.28
C GLN A 349 17.59 -0.67 4.57
N GLY A 350 17.44 0.48 3.91
CA GLY A 350 18.35 1.62 4.03
C GLY A 350 18.99 2.02 2.70
N THR A 351 19.78 3.09 2.74
CA THR A 351 20.42 3.69 1.57
C THR A 351 21.90 3.32 1.49
N TYR A 352 22.30 2.71 0.39
CA TYR A 352 23.66 2.28 0.09
C TYR A 352 24.21 3.13 -1.05
N LYS A 353 25.34 3.78 -0.80
CA LYS A 353 26.14 4.49 -1.82
C LYS A 353 27.32 3.60 -2.21
N PRO A 354 27.66 3.47 -3.51
CA PRO A 354 28.79 2.64 -3.92
C PRO A 354 30.11 3.27 -3.45
N THR A 355 31.11 2.44 -3.13
CA THR A 355 32.42 2.90 -2.63
C THR A 355 33.62 2.25 -3.32
N ARG A 356 33.39 1.46 -4.37
CA ARG A 356 34.41 0.70 -5.11
C ARG A 356 34.25 0.84 -6.62
N LYS A 357 35.33 0.58 -7.35
CA LYS A 357 35.39 0.53 -8.82
C LYS A 357 34.85 -0.79 -9.36
N PRO A 358 34.66 -0.93 -10.69
CA PRO A 358 34.36 -2.22 -11.30
C PRO A 358 35.53 -3.20 -11.12
N PHE A 359 35.30 -4.46 -11.45
CA PHE A 359 36.25 -5.55 -11.24
C PHE A 359 36.54 -6.25 -12.56
N ASN A 360 37.81 -6.56 -12.81
CA ASN A 360 38.27 -7.37 -13.93
C ASN A 360 38.87 -8.67 -13.39
N ALA A 361 38.30 -9.82 -13.78
CA ALA A 361 38.77 -11.14 -13.34
C ALA A 361 38.96 -11.28 -11.81
N GLY A 362 38.05 -10.70 -11.02
CA GLY A 362 38.07 -10.72 -9.55
C GLY A 362 38.88 -9.59 -8.89
N VAL A 363 39.60 -8.77 -9.66
CA VAL A 363 40.46 -7.68 -9.14
C VAL A 363 39.82 -6.31 -9.37
N GLU A 364 39.80 -5.45 -8.35
CA GLU A 364 39.25 -4.09 -8.45
C GLU A 364 40.09 -3.21 -9.40
N MET A 365 39.44 -2.48 -10.30
CA MET A 365 40.09 -1.67 -11.33
C MET A 365 40.60 -0.33 -10.79
N THR A 366 41.85 0.00 -11.08
CA THR A 366 42.35 1.38 -10.89
C THR A 366 41.88 2.26 -12.05
N THR A 367 41.01 3.23 -11.79
CA THR A 367 40.60 4.26 -12.77
C THR A 367 40.87 5.67 -12.23
N SER A 368 41.14 6.62 -13.12
CA SER A 368 41.54 7.99 -12.77
C SER A 368 40.37 8.91 -12.41
N ASN A 369 39.16 8.61 -12.85
CA ASN A 369 37.97 9.42 -12.55
C ASN A 369 37.26 8.83 -11.32
N SER A 370 37.00 9.65 -10.28
CA SER A 370 36.27 9.22 -9.07
C SER A 370 34.90 8.62 -9.37
N ARG A 371 34.21 9.13 -10.40
CA ARG A 371 32.82 8.82 -10.76
C ARG A 371 32.58 7.43 -11.38
N ASP A 372 33.64 6.67 -11.69
CA ASP A 372 33.53 5.23 -12.04
C ASP A 372 33.18 4.31 -10.85
N ILE A 373 32.89 4.86 -9.68
CA ILE A 373 32.46 4.06 -8.51
C ILE A 373 31.04 3.53 -8.76
N THR A 374 30.80 2.23 -8.56
CA THR A 374 29.54 1.55 -8.93
C THR A 374 29.29 0.28 -8.11
N PHE A 375 28.05 -0.20 -8.06
CA PHE A 375 27.73 -1.56 -7.62
C PHE A 375 27.92 -2.55 -8.78
N HIS A 376 29.16 -2.98 -9.02
CA HIS A 376 29.46 -4.01 -10.01
C HIS A 376 29.11 -5.41 -9.47
N ILE A 377 28.16 -6.09 -10.10
CA ILE A 377 27.69 -7.43 -9.70
C ILE A 377 28.43 -8.51 -10.53
N PRO A 378 28.98 -9.57 -9.91
CA PRO A 378 29.61 -10.68 -10.64
C PRO A 378 28.58 -11.52 -11.41
N ASP A 379 29.01 -12.08 -12.55
CA ASP A 379 28.19 -12.99 -13.36
C ASP A 379 27.75 -14.23 -12.55
N GLY A 380 26.47 -14.59 -12.62
CA GLY A 380 25.88 -15.67 -11.84
C GLY A 380 25.65 -15.36 -10.36
N VAL A 381 25.46 -14.08 -9.99
CA VAL A 381 25.06 -13.66 -8.64
C VAL A 381 23.67 -13.01 -8.65
N THR A 382 22.86 -13.40 -7.67
CA THR A 382 21.56 -12.81 -7.33
C THR A 382 21.72 -11.80 -6.19
N MET A 383 21.23 -10.59 -6.37
CA MET A 383 21.19 -9.55 -5.36
C MET A 383 19.73 -9.25 -5.01
N GLU A 384 19.39 -9.29 -3.71
CA GLU A 384 18.02 -9.16 -3.21
C GLU A 384 17.91 -8.03 -2.19
N GLY A 385 17.14 -6.99 -2.50
CA GLY A 385 16.74 -5.93 -1.58
C GLY A 385 15.43 -6.26 -0.87
N GLY A 386 15.03 -5.44 0.09
CA GLY A 386 13.74 -5.55 0.77
C GLY A 386 13.75 -6.37 2.07
N TYR A 387 14.91 -6.53 2.72
CA TYR A 387 14.99 -7.32 3.96
C TYR A 387 14.91 -6.48 5.24
N ASN A 388 14.20 -7.02 6.23
CA ASN A 388 14.33 -6.60 7.62
C ASN A 388 15.47 -7.40 8.29
N ALA A 389 16.54 -6.74 8.74
CA ALA A 389 17.68 -7.42 9.35
C ALA A 389 17.37 -8.05 10.74
N THR A 390 16.32 -7.58 11.42
CA THR A 390 15.97 -8.05 12.78
C THR A 390 15.10 -9.31 12.75
N THR A 391 14.12 -9.38 11.83
CA THR A 391 13.22 -10.55 11.68
C THR A 391 13.68 -11.52 10.59
N GLY A 392 14.55 -11.08 9.68
CA GLY A 392 14.93 -11.82 8.47
C GLY A 392 13.87 -11.89 7.39
N SER A 393 12.69 -11.28 7.60
CA SER A 393 11.59 -11.28 6.61
C SER A 393 11.90 -10.37 5.42
N ARG A 394 11.50 -10.78 4.22
CA ARG A 394 11.55 -9.96 3.01
C ARG A 394 10.18 -9.35 2.71
N ASP A 395 10.13 -8.03 2.61
CA ASP A 395 9.03 -7.25 2.07
C ASP A 395 9.64 -5.97 1.47
N ILE A 396 9.55 -5.84 0.15
CA ILE A 396 10.16 -4.78 -0.66
C ILE A 396 9.47 -3.41 -0.52
N ALA A 397 8.21 -3.38 -0.06
CA ALA A 397 7.42 -2.16 0.10
C ALA A 397 7.45 -1.64 1.56
N ALA A 398 7.72 -2.51 2.54
CA ALA A 398 7.99 -2.12 3.92
C ALA A 398 9.47 -1.80 4.17
N ASN A 399 10.39 -2.64 3.69
CA ASN A 399 11.82 -2.61 4.07
C ASN A 399 12.69 -2.06 2.92
N VAL A 400 12.34 -0.88 2.40
CA VAL A 400 12.92 -0.30 1.17
C VAL A 400 14.44 -0.25 1.21
N THR A 401 15.08 -0.82 0.17
CA THR A 401 16.52 -0.85 -0.01
C THR A 401 16.90 0.03 -1.20
N THR A 402 17.63 1.12 -0.95
CA THR A 402 17.97 2.13 -1.96
C THR A 402 19.44 2.06 -2.34
N LEU A 403 19.73 1.93 -3.63
CA LEU A 403 21.05 2.10 -4.22
C LEU A 403 21.12 3.51 -4.81
N SER A 404 22.04 4.33 -4.30
CA SER A 404 22.14 5.74 -4.69
C SER A 404 23.49 6.08 -5.32
N GLY A 405 23.46 6.64 -6.52
CA GLY A 405 24.62 7.20 -7.21
C GLY A 405 25.09 8.54 -6.67
N ASP A 406 24.40 9.14 -5.70
CA ASP A 406 24.76 10.39 -5.01
C ASP A 406 26.06 10.22 -4.20
N ILE A 407 27.22 10.42 -4.84
CA ILE A 407 28.55 10.22 -4.23
C ILE A 407 29.36 11.51 -4.23
N GLY A 408 30.20 11.68 -3.21
CA GLY A 408 30.88 12.96 -2.96
C GLY A 408 29.96 13.90 -2.20
N THR A 409 29.54 14.98 -2.85
CA THR A 409 28.72 16.05 -2.26
C THR A 409 27.24 15.73 -2.41
N ALA A 410 26.49 15.70 -1.31
CA ALA A 410 25.07 15.34 -1.34
C ALA A 410 24.25 16.29 -2.24
N ASP A 411 23.36 15.70 -3.04
CA ASP A 411 22.46 16.35 -4.00
C ASP A 411 23.17 17.05 -5.18
N ILE A 412 24.47 16.82 -5.39
CA ILE A 412 25.26 17.42 -6.49
C ILE A 412 25.47 16.41 -7.62
N ALA A 413 24.57 16.44 -8.61
CA ALA A 413 24.59 15.50 -9.74
C ALA A 413 25.92 15.41 -10.54
N THR A 414 26.83 16.38 -10.40
CA THR A 414 28.10 16.43 -11.17
C THR A 414 29.22 15.52 -10.65
N ASP A 415 29.22 15.13 -9.37
CA ASP A 415 30.15 14.14 -8.79
C ASP A 415 29.52 12.74 -8.60
N ASN A 416 28.22 12.59 -8.83
CA ASN A 416 27.49 11.31 -8.81
C ASN A 416 28.11 10.20 -9.69
N ALA A 417 27.89 8.94 -9.32
CA ALA A 417 28.30 7.76 -10.09
C ALA A 417 27.79 7.81 -11.54
N TYR A 418 28.60 7.35 -12.51
CA TYR A 418 28.14 7.23 -13.90
C TYR A 418 27.06 6.16 -14.06
N HIS A 419 27.25 5.01 -13.41
CA HIS A 419 26.32 3.88 -13.41
C HIS A 419 26.10 3.48 -11.95
N VAL A 420 24.88 3.54 -11.41
CA VAL A 420 24.64 3.13 -10.01
C VAL A 420 24.93 1.64 -9.84
N VAL A 421 24.44 0.82 -10.77
CA VAL A 421 24.63 -0.63 -10.81
C VAL A 421 25.17 -1.05 -12.17
N LEU A 422 26.11 -1.98 -12.17
CA LEU A 422 26.75 -2.51 -13.37
C LEU A 422 26.75 -4.05 -13.35
N ALA A 423 26.40 -4.66 -14.49
CA ALA A 423 26.59 -6.08 -14.74
C ALA A 423 27.24 -6.27 -16.11
N SER A 424 28.50 -6.73 -16.15
CA SER A 424 29.26 -6.94 -17.38
C SER A 424 29.78 -8.36 -17.46
N ALA A 425 29.09 -9.22 -18.21
CA ALA A 425 29.50 -10.61 -18.43
C ALA A 425 30.56 -10.67 -19.54
N ALA A 426 31.61 -11.49 -19.36
CA ALA A 426 32.74 -11.56 -20.29
C ALA A 426 32.41 -12.16 -21.68
N SER A 427 31.20 -12.69 -21.87
CA SER A 427 30.71 -13.17 -23.17
C SER A 427 29.19 -13.28 -23.18
N SER A 428 28.60 -13.42 -24.37
CA SER A 428 27.16 -13.67 -24.56
C SER A 428 26.63 -14.95 -23.90
N GLY A 429 27.51 -15.90 -23.55
CA GLY A 429 27.17 -17.12 -22.81
C GLY A 429 27.24 -16.99 -21.28
N GLY A 430 27.43 -15.78 -20.74
CA GLY A 430 27.42 -15.52 -19.30
C GLY A 430 26.09 -15.90 -18.63
N VAL A 431 26.15 -16.27 -17.36
CA VAL A 431 24.99 -16.71 -16.56
C VAL A 431 23.99 -15.56 -16.36
N GLY A 432 24.45 -14.31 -16.41
CA GLY A 432 23.68 -13.13 -16.07
C GLY A 432 23.62 -12.89 -14.56
N VAL A 433 23.11 -11.72 -14.18
CA VAL A 433 22.85 -11.37 -12.78
C VAL A 433 21.34 -11.37 -12.51
N THR A 434 20.95 -11.52 -11.25
CA THR A 434 19.58 -11.16 -10.82
C THR A 434 19.64 -9.94 -9.90
N ILE A 435 18.81 -8.93 -10.18
CA ILE A 435 18.67 -7.71 -9.35
C ILE A 435 17.19 -7.62 -8.97
N ASP A 436 16.86 -7.90 -7.71
CA ASP A 436 15.48 -7.98 -7.24
C ASP A 436 15.20 -7.05 -6.06
N GLY A 437 14.25 -6.12 -6.23
CA GLY A 437 13.65 -5.33 -5.14
C GLY A 437 14.45 -4.13 -4.66
N PHE A 438 15.14 -3.42 -5.56
CA PHE A 438 15.90 -2.20 -5.24
C PHE A 438 15.26 -0.92 -5.77
N SER A 439 15.33 0.15 -4.96
CA SER A 439 15.15 1.53 -5.43
C SER A 439 16.50 2.04 -5.95
N ILE A 440 16.59 2.53 -7.20
CA ILE A 440 17.87 2.88 -7.85
C ILE A 440 17.78 4.32 -8.39
N THR A 441 18.62 5.21 -7.86
CA THR A 441 18.52 6.65 -8.13
C THR A 441 19.88 7.36 -8.15
N GLY A 442 19.92 8.56 -8.73
CA GLY A 442 21.08 9.44 -8.68
C GLY A 442 22.23 9.06 -9.60
N GLY A 443 22.10 8.06 -10.48
CA GLY A 443 23.11 7.82 -11.52
C GLY A 443 23.11 8.92 -12.57
N ASN A 444 24.27 9.43 -12.95
CA ASN A 444 24.42 10.48 -13.96
C ASN A 444 25.51 10.17 -14.98
N ALA A 445 25.21 9.32 -15.96
CA ALA A 445 26.13 8.94 -17.02
C ALA A 445 26.39 10.14 -17.96
N SER A 446 27.42 10.96 -17.71
CA SER A 446 27.59 12.28 -18.33
C SER A 446 28.93 12.56 -19.04
N GLU A 447 29.85 11.59 -19.17
CA GLU A 447 31.19 11.84 -19.75
C GLU A 447 31.42 11.07 -21.07
N GLY A 448 31.93 11.74 -22.10
CA GLY A 448 32.12 11.19 -23.45
C GLY A 448 33.22 10.12 -23.63
N SER A 449 33.72 9.52 -22.55
CA SER A 449 34.85 8.57 -22.56
C SER A 449 34.44 7.18 -22.05
N THR A 450 35.40 6.24 -22.02
CA THR A 450 35.14 4.81 -21.82
C THR A 450 36.02 4.17 -20.74
N ILE A 451 35.57 3.03 -20.23
CA ILE A 451 36.35 2.09 -19.42
C ILE A 451 36.15 0.65 -19.96
N THR A 452 37.07 -0.27 -19.64
CA THR A 452 36.98 -1.67 -20.09
C THR A 452 36.75 -2.61 -18.91
N VAL A 453 35.56 -3.21 -18.84
CA VAL A 453 35.14 -4.11 -17.74
C VAL A 453 34.83 -5.51 -18.28
N ASN A 454 35.53 -6.53 -17.78
CA ASN A 454 35.50 -7.91 -18.24
C ASN A 454 35.73 -8.08 -19.77
N GLY A 455 36.54 -7.20 -20.36
CA GLY A 455 36.84 -7.16 -21.80
C GLY A 455 35.89 -6.31 -22.63
N ASN A 456 34.75 -5.89 -22.05
CA ASN A 456 33.73 -5.10 -22.71
C ASN A 456 34.03 -3.59 -22.61
N THR A 457 33.73 -2.82 -23.64
CA THR A 457 33.88 -1.35 -23.65
C THR A 457 32.60 -0.69 -23.17
N LEU A 458 32.65 -0.06 -21.98
CA LEU A 458 31.54 0.66 -21.38
C LEU A 458 31.74 2.17 -21.61
N TYR A 459 30.66 2.89 -21.91
CA TYR A 459 30.68 4.33 -22.16
C TYR A 459 30.10 5.09 -20.95
N ARG A 460 30.82 6.08 -20.42
CA ARG A 460 30.41 6.88 -19.24
C ARG A 460 29.23 7.83 -19.49
N TYR A 461 28.61 7.81 -20.67
CA TYR A 461 27.51 8.69 -21.07
C TYR A 461 26.17 7.98 -21.35
N ILE A 462 26.08 6.67 -21.03
CA ILE A 462 24.88 5.83 -21.13
C ILE A 462 24.69 5.01 -19.86
N GLY A 463 23.48 4.52 -19.57
CA GLY A 463 23.24 3.58 -18.46
C GLY A 463 23.37 4.24 -17.08
N GLY A 464 22.50 5.20 -16.76
CA GLY A 464 22.56 5.95 -15.50
C GLY A 464 22.27 5.08 -14.26
N GLY A 465 21.07 4.50 -14.21
CA GLY A 465 20.67 3.61 -13.11
C GLY A 465 21.34 2.23 -13.18
N ILE A 466 20.92 1.40 -14.15
CA ILE A 466 21.54 0.09 -14.43
C ILE A 466 22.18 0.11 -15.83
N TYR A 467 23.38 -0.44 -15.93
CA TYR A 467 23.97 -0.85 -17.22
C TYR A 467 24.21 -2.37 -17.21
N THR A 468 23.56 -3.12 -18.11
CA THR A 468 23.89 -4.52 -18.41
C THR A 468 24.64 -4.66 -19.74
N PHE A 469 25.61 -5.57 -19.77
CA PHE A 469 26.43 -5.89 -20.95
C PHE A 469 26.62 -7.42 -21.03
N TYR A 470 26.08 -8.06 -22.07
CA TYR A 470 25.94 -9.52 -22.20
C TYR A 470 25.21 -10.19 -20.99
N GLY A 471 25.21 -11.52 -20.93
CA GLY A 471 24.59 -12.33 -19.87
C GLY A 471 23.10 -12.65 -20.11
N MET A 472 22.51 -13.40 -19.17
CA MET A 472 21.06 -13.71 -19.10
C MET A 472 20.42 -13.00 -17.89
N ASN A 473 20.34 -11.68 -17.92
CA ASN A 473 20.07 -10.88 -16.72
C ASN A 473 18.57 -10.84 -16.36
N THR A 474 18.25 -10.92 -15.08
CA THR A 474 16.89 -10.81 -14.55
C THR A 474 16.78 -9.57 -13.66
N LEU A 475 15.95 -8.61 -14.06
CA LEU A 475 15.68 -7.38 -13.31
C LEU A 475 14.22 -7.45 -12.82
N SER A 476 14.01 -7.57 -11.52
CA SER A 476 12.68 -7.79 -10.94
C SER A 476 12.32 -6.80 -9.84
N ASN A 477 11.08 -6.33 -9.83
CA ASN A 477 10.51 -5.52 -8.74
C ASN A 477 11.32 -4.26 -8.37
N ASN A 478 12.13 -3.71 -9.28
CA ASN A 478 12.98 -2.54 -9.01
C ASN A 478 12.25 -1.24 -9.30
N THR A 479 12.63 -0.16 -8.59
CA THR A 479 12.12 1.20 -8.80
C THR A 479 13.26 2.11 -9.24
N LEU A 480 13.36 2.45 -10.53
CA LEU A 480 14.46 3.27 -11.06
C LEU A 480 13.99 4.69 -11.37
N TYR A 481 14.52 5.69 -10.66
CA TYR A 481 14.02 7.06 -10.76
C TYR A 481 15.09 8.14 -10.64
N SER A 482 14.83 9.28 -11.30
CA SER A 482 15.69 10.47 -11.28
C SER A 482 17.16 10.19 -11.65
N ASN A 483 17.39 9.18 -12.50
CA ASN A 483 18.70 8.95 -13.11
C ASN A 483 18.80 9.74 -14.44
N SER A 484 20.01 10.08 -14.84
CA SER A 484 20.28 10.83 -16.07
C SER A 484 21.38 10.21 -16.94
N SER A 485 21.31 10.44 -18.25
CA SER A 485 22.41 10.11 -19.17
C SER A 485 22.57 11.10 -20.31
N GLY A 486 23.82 11.33 -20.72
CA GLY A 486 24.21 12.22 -21.82
C GLY A 486 23.88 11.68 -23.22
N TYR A 487 23.35 10.46 -23.32
CA TYR A 487 22.87 9.91 -24.58
C TYR A 487 21.73 8.91 -24.39
N ALA A 488 21.92 7.77 -23.72
CA ALA A 488 20.96 6.66 -23.80
C ALA A 488 20.80 5.87 -22.50
N GLY A 489 19.59 5.37 -22.24
CA GLY A 489 19.28 4.50 -21.09
C GLY A 489 19.59 5.16 -19.75
N ALA A 490 18.96 6.30 -19.46
CA ALA A 490 19.10 6.96 -18.17
C ALA A 490 18.63 6.04 -17.01
N GLY A 491 17.49 5.36 -17.17
CA GLY A 491 17.04 4.34 -16.21
C GLY A 491 17.83 3.04 -16.36
N ILE A 492 17.65 2.35 -17.49
CA ILE A 492 18.35 1.10 -17.84
C ILE A 492 18.98 1.20 -19.22
N ARG A 493 20.25 0.81 -19.34
CA ARG A 493 20.92 0.50 -20.62
C ARG A 493 21.21 -0.99 -20.71
N ILE A 494 20.90 -1.58 -21.85
CA ILE A 494 21.17 -2.97 -22.20
C ILE A 494 21.96 -3.00 -23.51
N ASP A 495 23.18 -3.54 -23.48
CA ASP A 495 23.99 -3.82 -24.66
C ASP A 495 24.27 -5.34 -24.76
N TRP A 496 23.74 -5.98 -25.80
CA TRP A 496 23.81 -7.42 -26.04
C TRP A 496 23.19 -8.30 -24.92
N GLY A 497 23.18 -9.62 -25.14
CA GLY A 497 22.67 -10.61 -24.19
C GLY A 497 21.15 -10.79 -24.20
N ASN A 498 20.67 -11.57 -23.23
CA ASN A 498 19.26 -11.88 -23.02
C ASN A 498 18.80 -11.27 -21.69
N ASN A 499 17.65 -10.60 -21.63
CA ASN A 499 17.23 -9.91 -20.39
C ASN A 499 15.74 -10.08 -20.09
N THR A 500 15.41 -10.37 -18.85
CA THR A 500 14.03 -10.47 -18.34
C THR A 500 13.76 -9.33 -17.37
N LEU A 501 12.85 -8.44 -17.71
CA LEU A 501 12.45 -7.28 -16.92
C LEU A 501 11.01 -7.50 -16.46
N THR A 502 10.82 -7.80 -15.18
CA THR A 502 9.49 -8.11 -14.61
C THR A 502 9.14 -7.21 -13.43
N ASN A 503 7.92 -6.65 -13.42
CA ASN A 503 7.42 -5.81 -12.34
C ASN A 503 8.29 -4.57 -12.01
N ASN A 504 9.09 -4.02 -12.94
CA ASN A 504 9.90 -2.85 -12.64
C ASN A 504 9.12 -1.54 -12.89
N THR A 505 9.41 -0.54 -12.07
CA THR A 505 8.83 0.80 -12.17
C THR A 505 9.93 1.79 -12.52
N LEU A 506 9.80 2.51 -13.64
CA LEU A 506 10.80 3.48 -14.11
C LEU A 506 10.16 4.85 -14.32
N TYR A 507 10.63 5.87 -13.61
CA TYR A 507 10.04 7.22 -13.75
C TYR A 507 10.99 8.40 -13.56
N ASN A 508 10.64 9.53 -14.17
CA ASN A 508 11.40 10.79 -14.15
C ASN A 508 12.88 10.66 -14.59
N ASN A 509 13.28 9.56 -15.24
CA ASN A 509 14.62 9.42 -15.78
C ASN A 509 14.74 10.32 -17.03
N THR A 510 15.90 10.97 -17.22
CA THR A 510 16.08 12.00 -18.26
C THR A 510 17.32 11.79 -19.11
N SER A 511 17.20 11.87 -20.43
CA SER A 511 18.33 11.64 -21.36
C SER A 511 18.31 12.53 -22.60
N LEU A 512 19.47 12.67 -23.26
CA LEU A 512 19.57 13.44 -24.50
C LEU A 512 19.03 12.68 -25.72
N TYR A 513 19.31 11.38 -25.88
CA TYR A 513 18.83 10.59 -27.01
C TYR A 513 17.66 9.69 -26.62
N SER A 514 17.82 8.77 -25.66
CA SER A 514 16.76 7.83 -25.20
C SER A 514 16.77 7.56 -23.70
N SER A 515 15.61 7.53 -23.03
CA SER A 515 15.58 7.73 -21.56
C SER A 515 15.32 6.50 -20.69
N GLY A 516 14.07 6.01 -20.58
CA GLY A 516 13.70 5.01 -19.56
C GLY A 516 14.48 3.70 -19.68
N ILE A 517 14.29 2.99 -20.80
CA ILE A 517 15.05 1.78 -21.16
C ILE A 517 15.62 1.97 -22.57
N SER A 518 16.92 1.73 -22.74
CA SER A 518 17.56 1.66 -24.06
C SER A 518 18.16 0.27 -24.27
N VAL A 519 17.70 -0.45 -25.30
CA VAL A 519 18.18 -1.79 -25.65
C VAL A 519 18.84 -1.83 -27.03
N ASN A 520 19.92 -2.59 -27.15
CA ASN A 520 20.76 -2.66 -28.34
C ASN A 520 21.31 -4.09 -28.56
N ASN A 521 21.17 -4.63 -29.78
CA ASN A 521 21.70 -5.95 -30.18
C ASN A 521 21.36 -7.12 -29.21
N SER A 522 20.15 -7.11 -28.63
CA SER A 522 19.77 -7.94 -27.47
C SER A 522 18.43 -8.67 -27.65
N THR A 523 18.13 -9.64 -26.79
CA THR A 523 16.82 -10.31 -26.71
C THR A 523 16.16 -10.04 -25.37
N ASN A 524 15.00 -9.37 -25.32
CA ASN A 524 14.42 -8.91 -24.05
C ASN A 524 12.95 -9.31 -23.88
N THR A 525 12.60 -9.73 -22.67
CA THR A 525 11.19 -9.95 -22.25
C THR A 525 10.84 -8.93 -21.18
N LEU A 526 9.88 -8.07 -21.45
CA LEU A 526 9.39 -7.02 -20.56
C LEU A 526 7.94 -7.33 -20.17
N THR A 527 7.72 -7.61 -18.89
CA THR A 527 6.40 -8.02 -18.37
C THR A 527 5.99 -7.25 -17.11
N ASN A 528 4.74 -6.79 -17.02
CA ASN A 528 4.20 -6.05 -15.85
C ASN A 528 5.01 -4.79 -15.47
N ASN A 529 5.77 -4.17 -16.37
CA ASN A 529 6.55 -2.97 -16.03
C ASN A 529 5.71 -1.69 -16.17
N THR A 530 5.92 -0.72 -15.28
CA THR A 530 5.35 0.62 -15.35
C THR A 530 6.42 1.64 -15.70
N LEU A 531 6.32 2.25 -16.88
CA LEU A 531 7.24 3.31 -17.31
C LEU A 531 6.46 4.62 -17.44
N HIS A 532 6.77 5.63 -16.63
CA HIS A 532 6.07 6.90 -16.71
C HIS A 532 6.93 8.15 -16.52
N ASN A 533 6.53 9.26 -17.14
CA ASN A 533 7.20 10.56 -17.04
C ASN A 533 8.70 10.57 -17.47
N ASN A 534 9.19 9.52 -18.13
CA ASN A 534 10.58 9.48 -18.61
C ASN A 534 10.72 10.38 -19.84
N THR A 535 11.79 11.18 -19.89
CA THR A 535 11.95 12.27 -20.87
C THR A 535 13.24 12.12 -21.67
N ALA A 536 13.12 12.04 -23.00
CA ALA A 536 14.23 11.98 -23.95
C ALA A 536 14.25 13.23 -24.83
N SER A 537 15.44 13.80 -25.10
CA SER A 537 15.55 14.96 -26.00
C SER A 537 15.61 14.59 -27.49
N ASP A 538 15.50 13.30 -27.84
CA ASP A 538 15.36 12.83 -29.23
C ASP A 538 14.26 11.74 -29.39
N GLN A 539 14.53 10.49 -29.00
CA GLN A 539 13.74 9.30 -29.35
C GLN A 539 13.61 8.28 -28.21
N GLY A 540 12.42 7.71 -28.01
CA GLY A 540 12.24 6.67 -26.99
C GLY A 540 12.29 7.23 -25.56
N GLY A 541 11.25 7.98 -25.19
CA GLY A 541 11.11 8.55 -23.84
C GLY A 541 11.00 7.45 -22.80
N GLY A 542 10.05 6.54 -22.97
CA GLY A 542 9.93 5.31 -22.17
C GLY A 542 10.94 4.24 -22.61
N ILE A 543 10.87 3.79 -23.86
CA ILE A 543 11.70 2.69 -24.40
C ILE A 543 12.30 3.05 -25.76
N TYR A 544 13.56 2.71 -25.98
CA TYR A 544 14.24 2.71 -27.27
C TYR A 544 14.82 1.34 -27.57
N SER A 545 14.56 0.80 -28.77
CA SER A 545 15.14 -0.45 -29.26
C SER A 545 15.85 -0.27 -30.60
N SER A 546 17.09 -0.76 -30.68
CA SER A 546 17.85 -0.93 -31.92
C SER A 546 18.33 -2.38 -32.06
N GLN A 547 18.19 -2.96 -33.26
CA GLN A 547 18.80 -4.25 -33.63
C GLN A 547 18.48 -5.40 -32.65
N SER A 548 17.33 -5.36 -31.99
CA SER A 548 16.98 -6.25 -30.86
C SER A 548 15.68 -7.01 -31.13
N THR A 549 15.47 -8.12 -30.42
CA THR A 549 14.20 -8.85 -30.41
C THR A 549 13.52 -8.66 -29.06
N ASN A 550 12.29 -8.14 -29.03
CA ASN A 550 11.62 -7.83 -27.76
C ASN A 550 10.20 -8.40 -27.68
N THR A 551 9.85 -8.94 -26.51
CA THR A 551 8.48 -9.35 -26.16
C THR A 551 8.01 -8.46 -25.02
N LEU A 552 7.01 -7.62 -25.28
CA LEU A 552 6.40 -6.72 -24.28
C LEU A 552 4.98 -7.24 -23.97
N SER A 553 4.79 -7.80 -22.78
CA SER A 553 3.48 -8.26 -22.29
C SER A 553 3.02 -7.46 -21.08
N ASN A 554 1.76 -6.98 -21.07
CA ASN A 554 1.17 -6.39 -19.87
C ASN A 554 1.99 -5.23 -19.26
N ASN A 555 2.56 -4.33 -20.06
CA ASN A 555 3.27 -3.14 -19.55
C ASN A 555 2.39 -1.89 -19.67
N THR A 556 2.58 -0.91 -18.78
CA THR A 556 1.93 0.41 -18.85
C THR A 556 2.98 1.49 -19.12
N LEU A 557 2.90 2.11 -20.31
CA LEU A 557 3.74 3.23 -20.72
C LEU A 557 2.90 4.52 -20.71
N TYR A 558 3.06 5.33 -19.65
CA TYR A 558 2.24 6.51 -19.39
C TYR A 558 3.02 7.83 -19.41
N ASN A 559 2.56 8.85 -20.15
CA ASN A 559 3.09 10.22 -20.09
C ASN A 559 4.62 10.35 -20.33
N ASN A 560 5.23 9.41 -21.05
CA ASN A 560 6.63 9.51 -21.44
C ASN A 560 6.78 10.45 -22.66
N THR A 561 7.89 11.17 -22.74
CA THR A 561 8.07 12.27 -23.71
C THR A 561 9.38 12.14 -24.49
N ALA A 562 9.34 12.36 -25.81
CA ALA A 562 10.51 12.40 -26.69
C ALA A 562 10.44 13.60 -27.65
N THR A 563 11.50 14.36 -27.91
CA THR A 563 11.41 15.54 -28.80
C THR A 563 10.93 15.18 -30.22
N ASN A 564 11.40 14.07 -30.79
CA ASN A 564 11.11 13.70 -32.18
C ASN A 564 10.04 12.61 -32.30
N ASN A 565 10.31 11.40 -31.80
CA ASN A 565 9.44 10.23 -32.01
C ASN A 565 9.52 9.20 -30.87
N GLY A 566 8.44 8.44 -30.67
CA GLY A 566 8.36 7.39 -29.66
C GLY A 566 8.49 7.94 -28.25
N GLY A 567 7.58 8.83 -27.85
CA GLY A 567 7.47 9.27 -26.45
C GLY A 567 7.32 8.08 -25.52
N GLY A 568 6.40 7.17 -25.81
CA GLY A 568 6.28 5.85 -25.17
C GLY A 568 7.42 4.92 -25.60
N ILE A 569 7.41 4.46 -26.86
CA ILE A 569 8.40 3.51 -27.40
C ILE A 569 8.85 3.85 -28.83
N TYR A 570 10.14 3.68 -29.11
CA TYR A 570 10.77 3.82 -30.43
C TYR A 570 11.46 2.51 -30.86
N LEU A 571 11.11 1.99 -32.04
CA LEU A 571 11.55 0.67 -32.54
C LEU A 571 12.26 0.79 -33.90
N SER A 572 13.56 0.47 -33.94
CA SER A 572 14.42 0.56 -35.13
C SER A 572 15.15 -0.75 -35.41
N ASN A 573 15.10 -1.23 -36.66
CA ASN A 573 15.78 -2.45 -37.13
C ASN A 573 15.60 -3.66 -36.18
N SER A 574 14.43 -3.76 -35.54
CA SER A 574 14.15 -4.69 -34.44
C SER A 574 13.00 -5.64 -34.81
N THR A 575 12.80 -6.70 -34.03
CA THR A 575 11.64 -7.61 -34.18
C THR A 575 10.86 -7.65 -32.89
N ASN A 576 9.71 -6.99 -32.82
CA ASN A 576 8.98 -6.79 -31.57
C ASN A 576 7.60 -7.45 -31.59
N THR A 577 7.24 -8.10 -30.49
CA THR A 577 5.88 -8.57 -30.20
C THR A 577 5.36 -7.83 -28.97
N LEU A 578 4.24 -7.12 -29.13
CA LEU A 578 3.64 -6.31 -28.09
C LEU A 578 2.19 -6.76 -27.88
N SER A 579 1.88 -7.29 -26.70
CA SER A 579 0.51 -7.69 -26.32
C SER A 579 0.09 -7.24 -24.94
N ASN A 580 -1.21 -6.94 -24.78
CA ASN A 580 -1.81 -6.52 -23.50
C ASN A 580 -1.17 -5.25 -22.90
N ASN A 581 -0.50 -4.38 -23.67
CA ASN A 581 0.13 -3.17 -23.13
C ASN A 581 -0.82 -1.96 -23.19
N ILE A 582 -0.61 -0.99 -22.33
CA ILE A 582 -1.23 0.35 -22.43
C ILE A 582 -0.16 1.36 -22.85
N PHE A 583 -0.46 2.13 -23.90
CA PHE A 583 0.26 3.34 -24.28
C PHE A 583 -0.71 4.53 -24.16
N TRP A 584 -0.49 5.40 -23.18
CA TRP A 584 -1.39 6.52 -22.91
C TRP A 584 -0.70 7.79 -22.43
N GLY A 585 -1.21 8.96 -22.85
CA GLY A 585 -0.67 10.28 -22.51
C GLY A 585 0.74 10.57 -23.03
N ASN A 586 1.36 9.68 -23.81
CA ASN A 586 2.73 9.82 -24.29
C ASN A 586 2.82 10.91 -25.37
N LYS A 587 3.90 11.69 -25.37
CA LYS A 587 4.00 12.95 -26.13
C LYS A 587 5.24 13.01 -26.99
N LYS A 588 5.16 13.76 -28.10
CA LYS A 588 6.33 14.15 -28.90
C LYS A 588 6.31 15.63 -29.31
N GLY A 589 7.47 16.18 -29.65
CA GLY A 589 7.64 17.56 -30.10
C GLY A 589 8.28 18.47 -29.05
N SER A 590 8.99 19.49 -29.51
CA SER A 590 9.58 20.54 -28.69
C SER A 590 8.51 21.55 -28.21
N THR A 591 8.12 21.46 -26.93
CA THR A 591 7.38 22.47 -26.14
C THR A 591 6.40 23.39 -26.88
N PRO A 592 5.08 23.13 -26.87
CA PRO A 592 4.41 22.04 -26.16
C PRO A 592 4.65 20.68 -26.81
N SER A 593 5.03 19.69 -26.02
CA SER A 593 5.05 18.29 -26.45
C SER A 593 3.60 17.77 -26.54
N ALA A 594 3.25 17.20 -27.69
CA ALA A 594 1.88 16.94 -28.10
C ALA A 594 1.57 15.45 -28.25
N THR A 595 0.30 15.12 -27.99
CA THR A 595 -0.30 13.79 -28.14
C THR A 595 -0.67 13.55 -29.62
N VAL A 596 0.31 13.18 -30.45
CA VAL A 596 0.16 13.08 -31.92
C VAL A 596 0.72 11.77 -32.49
N ALA A 597 0.48 11.49 -33.77
CA ALA A 597 1.00 10.29 -34.43
C ALA A 597 2.54 10.19 -34.29
N GLY A 598 3.04 9.00 -33.92
CA GLY A 598 4.43 8.80 -33.51
C GLY A 598 4.75 9.11 -32.05
N ALA A 599 3.78 9.44 -31.18
CA ALA A 599 4.03 9.76 -29.78
C ALA A 599 3.95 8.56 -28.81
N ASP A 600 2.96 7.67 -28.94
CA ASP A 600 2.93 6.40 -28.17
C ASP A 600 4.02 5.44 -28.63
N VAL A 601 3.95 5.11 -29.91
CA VAL A 601 4.79 4.15 -30.61
C VAL A 601 5.36 4.88 -31.82
N TYR A 602 6.58 4.56 -32.19
CA TYR A 602 7.14 4.77 -33.53
C TYR A 602 7.82 3.47 -33.94
N THR A 603 7.63 3.01 -35.17
CA THR A 603 8.37 1.85 -35.69
C THR A 603 8.80 2.02 -37.15
N GLY A 604 10.10 1.78 -37.39
CA GLY A 604 10.67 1.54 -38.71
C GLY A 604 10.89 0.05 -39.00
N SER A 605 10.19 -0.84 -38.29
CA SER A 605 10.46 -2.28 -38.25
C SER A 605 9.20 -3.13 -38.52
N SER A 606 9.36 -4.45 -38.67
CA SER A 606 8.25 -5.39 -38.92
C SER A 606 7.71 -5.99 -37.61
N ASP A 607 6.90 -5.21 -36.89
CA ASP A 607 6.45 -5.54 -35.53
C ASP A 607 5.02 -6.10 -35.47
N THR A 608 4.68 -6.77 -34.36
CA THR A 608 3.37 -7.37 -34.09
C THR A 608 2.72 -6.73 -32.87
N PHE A 609 1.52 -6.15 -33.04
CA PHE A 609 0.74 -5.53 -31.96
C PHE A 609 -0.64 -6.18 -31.85
N LYS A 610 -0.95 -6.84 -30.72
CA LYS A 610 -2.24 -7.49 -30.45
C LYS A 610 -2.79 -7.10 -29.09
N ASN A 611 -4.09 -6.88 -28.95
CA ASN A 611 -4.71 -6.59 -27.64
C ASN A 611 -4.01 -5.48 -26.82
N ASN A 612 -3.54 -4.39 -27.44
CA ASN A 612 -2.99 -3.22 -26.73
C ASN A 612 -3.99 -2.06 -26.74
N LEU A 613 -3.94 -1.19 -25.73
CA LEU A 613 -4.68 0.07 -25.69
C LEU A 613 -3.74 1.21 -26.13
N LEU A 614 -4.16 1.98 -27.14
CA LEU A 614 -3.39 3.07 -27.74
C LEU A 614 -4.19 4.38 -27.77
N GLN A 615 -3.51 5.52 -27.59
CA GLN A 615 -4.19 6.76 -27.22
C GLN A 615 -4.94 7.49 -28.34
N LEU A 616 -4.57 7.25 -29.60
CA LEU A 616 -5.17 7.91 -30.77
C LEU A 616 -6.08 6.96 -31.56
N ALA A 617 -6.81 7.48 -32.53
CA ALA A 617 -7.56 6.68 -33.49
C ALA A 617 -6.62 5.84 -34.37
N GLU A 618 -7.08 4.66 -34.82
CA GLU A 618 -6.33 3.69 -35.62
C GLU A 618 -5.63 4.30 -36.85
N SER A 619 -6.28 5.27 -37.51
CA SER A 619 -5.73 6.03 -38.65
C SER A 619 -4.43 6.81 -38.34
N SER A 620 -4.14 7.04 -37.05
CA SER A 620 -2.86 7.61 -36.59
C SER A 620 -1.71 6.58 -36.66
N TYR A 621 -2.01 5.29 -36.64
CA TYR A 621 -1.03 4.20 -36.57
C TYR A 621 -0.82 3.50 -37.93
N THR A 622 -0.47 4.31 -38.93
CA THR A 622 -0.26 3.89 -40.33
C THR A 622 1.22 3.98 -40.73
N SER A 623 1.58 3.35 -41.85
CA SER A 623 2.93 3.44 -42.45
C SER A 623 3.30 4.87 -42.85
N ALA A 624 2.35 5.65 -43.36
CA ALA A 624 2.55 7.07 -43.68
C ALA A 624 2.93 7.92 -42.44
N ASN A 625 2.51 7.48 -41.24
CA ASN A 625 2.83 8.13 -39.97
C ASN A 625 4.04 7.50 -39.25
N ASN A 626 4.75 6.54 -39.87
CA ASN A 626 5.83 5.73 -39.27
C ASN A 626 5.40 4.90 -38.05
N ASN A 627 4.11 4.51 -38.02
CA ASN A 627 3.47 3.80 -36.91
C ASN A 627 2.78 2.51 -37.40
N ALA A 628 3.31 1.85 -38.43
CA ALA A 628 2.66 0.67 -39.03
C ALA A 628 2.59 -0.52 -38.05
N LEU A 629 1.44 -0.71 -37.39
CA LEU A 629 1.19 -1.84 -36.48
C LEU A 629 1.05 -3.21 -37.20
N GLY A 630 1.31 -3.23 -38.51
CA GLY A 630 1.22 -4.39 -39.38
C GLY A 630 -0.20 -4.87 -39.67
N ALA A 631 -0.31 -5.86 -40.54
CA ALA A 631 -1.56 -6.63 -40.74
C ALA A 631 -1.75 -7.64 -39.58
N GLY A 632 -1.79 -7.12 -38.34
CA GLY A 632 -1.78 -7.91 -37.11
C GLY A 632 -2.58 -7.32 -35.96
N ALA A 633 -3.22 -6.16 -36.14
CA ALA A 633 -3.81 -5.31 -35.10
C ALA A 633 -5.06 -5.87 -34.37
N SER A 634 -5.26 -7.18 -34.36
CA SER A 634 -6.41 -7.85 -33.76
C SER A 634 -6.51 -7.55 -32.25
N GLY A 635 -7.70 -7.17 -31.79
CA GLY A 635 -7.99 -6.86 -30.40
C GLY A 635 -7.40 -5.55 -29.87
N ASN A 636 -6.65 -4.77 -30.66
CA ASN A 636 -6.15 -3.46 -30.20
C ASN A 636 -7.33 -2.48 -30.00
N ILE A 637 -7.24 -1.67 -28.95
CA ILE A 637 -8.21 -0.64 -28.58
C ILE A 637 -7.60 0.72 -28.89
N PHE A 638 -8.33 1.55 -29.63
CA PHE A 638 -7.87 2.85 -30.11
C PHE A 638 -8.79 3.97 -29.61
N ASN A 639 -8.22 5.09 -29.17
CA ASN A 639 -8.96 6.31 -28.82
C ASN A 639 -10.06 6.10 -27.75
N GLN A 640 -9.81 5.26 -26.75
CA GLN A 640 -10.66 5.11 -25.58
C GLN A 640 -9.80 5.25 -24.33
N ASP A 641 -10.23 6.05 -23.37
CA ASP A 641 -9.47 6.32 -22.15
C ASP A 641 -9.32 5.04 -21.31
N PRO A 642 -8.12 4.67 -20.84
CA PRO A 642 -7.94 3.53 -19.94
C PRO A 642 -8.59 3.74 -18.57
N LEU A 643 -9.08 4.94 -18.25
CA LEU A 643 -9.71 5.30 -16.98
C LEU A 643 -8.84 4.90 -15.79
N PHE A 644 -7.60 5.39 -15.77
CA PHE A 644 -6.70 5.20 -14.63
C PHE A 644 -7.31 5.75 -13.32
N VAL A 645 -7.10 5.06 -12.18
CA VAL A 645 -7.66 5.44 -10.87
C VAL A 645 -7.23 6.86 -10.46
N ASN A 646 -5.94 7.18 -10.61
CA ASN A 646 -5.41 8.53 -10.40
C ASN A 646 -4.09 8.73 -11.17
N ALA A 647 -4.16 8.98 -12.48
CA ALA A 647 -2.98 9.16 -13.32
C ALA A 647 -2.04 10.32 -12.88
N ALA A 648 -2.54 11.26 -12.06
CA ALA A 648 -1.74 12.36 -11.51
C ALA A 648 -0.89 11.95 -10.30
N SER A 649 -1.22 10.83 -9.63
CA SER A 649 -0.38 10.19 -8.61
C SER A 649 -0.14 8.72 -8.95
N PRO A 650 0.81 8.42 -9.86
CA PRO A 650 1.09 7.03 -10.28
C PRO A 650 1.38 6.07 -9.12
N ALA A 651 1.99 6.56 -8.03
CA ALA A 651 2.32 5.85 -6.79
C ALA A 651 1.19 5.89 -5.73
N GLY A 652 -0.06 6.06 -6.18
CA GLY A 652 -1.24 5.98 -5.31
C GLY A 652 -1.33 7.09 -4.26
N ALA A 653 -1.77 6.70 -3.06
CA ALA A 653 -1.93 7.57 -1.90
C ALA A 653 -0.85 7.30 -0.83
N ASP A 654 -0.35 6.06 -0.70
CA ASP A 654 0.76 5.75 0.22
C ASP A 654 2.15 6.17 -0.31
N SER A 655 2.20 6.62 -1.57
CA SER A 655 3.40 7.08 -2.30
C SER A 655 4.44 5.97 -2.56
N LYS A 656 4.03 4.71 -2.55
CA LYS A 656 4.81 3.57 -3.00
C LYS A 656 4.31 3.08 -4.35
N HIS A 657 5.14 2.25 -4.98
CA HIS A 657 4.77 1.54 -6.20
C HIS A 657 4.62 0.06 -5.92
N ARG A 658 3.77 -0.58 -6.72
CA ARG A 658 3.39 -1.99 -6.67
C ARG A 658 2.46 -2.30 -5.49
N THR A 659 1.54 -1.37 -5.22
CA THR A 659 0.52 -1.43 -4.17
C THR A 659 -0.89 -1.34 -4.77
N ALA A 660 -1.90 -1.78 -4.03
CA ALA A 660 -3.28 -1.84 -4.51
C ALA A 660 -3.94 -0.45 -4.74
N ASP A 661 -3.28 0.63 -4.33
CA ASP A 661 -3.71 2.01 -4.53
C ASP A 661 -2.96 2.76 -5.64
N ASP A 662 -1.99 2.14 -6.34
CA ASP A 662 -1.25 2.75 -7.47
C ASP A 662 -2.21 3.42 -8.47
N GLY A 663 -2.01 4.71 -8.72
CA GLY A 663 -2.90 5.52 -9.55
C GLY A 663 -2.93 5.15 -11.03
N LEU A 664 -2.03 4.26 -11.48
CA LEU A 664 -2.03 3.67 -12.83
C LEU A 664 -2.78 2.32 -12.92
N ALA A 665 -3.40 1.86 -11.83
CA ALA A 665 -4.42 0.81 -11.89
C ALA A 665 -5.66 1.30 -12.67
N LEU A 666 -6.45 0.37 -13.19
CA LEU A 666 -7.65 0.67 -13.99
C LEU A 666 -8.88 0.83 -13.11
N GLN A 667 -9.69 1.86 -13.37
CA GLN A 667 -11.07 1.90 -12.90
C GLN A 667 -11.87 0.81 -13.62
N ILE A 668 -12.74 0.13 -12.90
CA ILE A 668 -13.51 -1.03 -13.38
C ILE A 668 -14.34 -0.85 -14.68
N SER A 669 -14.66 0.39 -15.05
CA SER A 669 -15.36 0.71 -16.31
C SER A 669 -14.40 0.92 -17.49
N SER A 670 -13.11 0.64 -17.30
CA SER A 670 -12.07 0.78 -18.31
C SER A 670 -12.30 -0.18 -19.50
N PRO A 671 -12.11 0.29 -20.74
CA PRO A 671 -12.12 -0.57 -21.92
C PRO A 671 -10.94 -1.57 -21.94
N GLY A 672 -9.90 -1.36 -21.11
CA GLY A 672 -8.76 -2.27 -20.99
C GLY A 672 -9.04 -3.53 -20.16
N ILE A 673 -10.15 -3.59 -19.42
CA ILE A 673 -10.43 -4.65 -18.46
C ILE A 673 -10.95 -5.92 -19.15
N ASN A 674 -10.35 -7.06 -18.81
CA ASN A 674 -10.59 -8.39 -19.41
C ASN A 674 -10.44 -8.42 -20.95
N ALA A 675 -9.80 -7.39 -21.53
CA ALA A 675 -9.67 -7.17 -22.97
C ALA A 675 -8.30 -7.62 -23.53
N GLY A 676 -7.36 -7.98 -22.65
CA GLY A 676 -6.14 -8.68 -23.02
C GLY A 676 -6.39 -10.11 -23.51
N THR A 677 -5.34 -10.76 -23.99
CA THR A 677 -5.36 -12.15 -24.45
C THR A 677 -4.46 -13.04 -23.60
N THR A 678 -4.82 -14.32 -23.47
CA THR A 678 -4.04 -15.34 -22.75
C THR A 678 -3.04 -16.03 -23.68
N GLY A 679 -1.88 -16.44 -23.16
CA GLY A 679 -0.90 -17.20 -23.96
C GLY A 679 0.51 -17.26 -23.36
N THR A 680 1.43 -17.78 -24.16
CA THR A 680 2.87 -17.83 -23.83
C THR A 680 3.44 -16.43 -23.66
N GLY A 681 4.09 -16.16 -22.52
CA GLY A 681 4.67 -14.86 -22.20
C GLY A 681 3.72 -13.89 -21.49
N ILE A 682 2.47 -14.29 -21.22
CA ILE A 682 1.54 -13.52 -20.38
C ILE A 682 1.73 -13.94 -18.91
N PRO A 683 1.81 -12.99 -17.96
CA PRO A 683 2.03 -13.31 -16.55
C PRO A 683 0.75 -13.82 -15.87
N THR A 684 0.91 -14.68 -14.86
CA THR A 684 -0.20 -15.19 -14.03
C THR A 684 -0.63 -14.23 -12.92
N THR A 685 0.16 -13.19 -12.64
CA THR A 685 -0.18 -12.09 -11.74
C THR A 685 0.02 -10.74 -12.42
N ASP A 686 -0.47 -9.68 -11.81
CA ASP A 686 -0.12 -8.31 -12.13
C ASP A 686 1.17 -7.85 -11.39
N ILE A 687 1.48 -6.55 -11.47
CA ILE A 687 2.62 -5.93 -10.81
C ILE A 687 2.50 -5.88 -9.26
N THR A 688 1.28 -5.85 -8.72
CA THR A 688 1.00 -5.87 -7.26
C THR A 688 1.04 -7.29 -6.67
N GLY A 689 0.97 -8.31 -7.54
CA GLY A 689 0.86 -9.72 -7.16
C GLY A 689 -0.57 -10.26 -7.17
N ALA A 690 -1.56 -9.45 -7.58
CA ALA A 690 -2.93 -9.91 -7.79
C ALA A 690 -2.98 -10.94 -8.93
N ALA A 691 -3.68 -12.06 -8.73
CA ALA A 691 -3.81 -13.11 -9.73
C ALA A 691 -4.68 -12.65 -10.92
N ARG A 692 -4.23 -12.92 -12.15
CA ARG A 692 -5.00 -12.63 -13.36
C ARG A 692 -5.96 -13.79 -13.66
N VAL A 693 -7.25 -13.52 -13.83
CA VAL A 693 -8.29 -14.57 -13.82
C VAL A 693 -9.18 -14.48 -15.07
N GLY A 694 -8.91 -15.38 -16.03
CA GLY A 694 -9.60 -15.39 -17.33
C GLY A 694 -8.76 -14.67 -18.38
N ASN A 695 -9.36 -13.70 -19.08
CA ASN A 695 -8.59 -12.78 -19.91
C ASN A 695 -7.92 -11.74 -19.00
N PRO A 696 -6.61 -11.50 -19.13
CA PRO A 696 -5.95 -10.47 -18.34
C PRO A 696 -6.46 -9.08 -18.76
N ASP A 697 -6.36 -8.13 -17.86
CA ASP A 697 -6.46 -6.71 -18.20
C ASP A 697 -5.30 -6.28 -19.09
N MET A 698 -5.49 -5.19 -19.84
CA MET A 698 -4.39 -4.49 -20.50
C MET A 698 -3.59 -3.68 -19.46
N GLY A 699 -2.27 -3.68 -19.57
CA GLY A 699 -1.35 -2.97 -18.68
C GLY A 699 -0.80 -3.81 -17.53
N ALA A 700 -0.01 -3.15 -16.69
CA ALA A 700 0.75 -3.76 -15.59
C ALA A 700 -0.09 -4.21 -14.39
N TYR A 701 -1.31 -3.69 -14.25
CA TYR A 701 -2.24 -3.98 -13.17
C TYR A 701 -3.34 -4.95 -13.60
N GLU A 702 -4.01 -5.60 -12.64
CA GLU A 702 -5.30 -6.27 -12.82
C GLU A 702 -6.32 -5.64 -11.86
N ALA A 703 -7.44 -5.15 -12.39
CA ALA A 703 -8.52 -4.54 -11.62
C ALA A 703 -9.27 -5.63 -10.84
N VAL A 704 -8.84 -5.86 -9.59
CA VAL A 704 -9.46 -6.84 -8.68
C VAL A 704 -10.92 -6.47 -8.44
N CYS A 705 -11.83 -7.12 -9.17
CA CYS A 705 -13.25 -6.88 -9.10
C CYS A 705 -13.85 -7.45 -7.81
N THR A 706 -13.79 -6.66 -6.73
CA THR A 706 -14.37 -7.00 -5.43
C THR A 706 -15.89 -6.95 -5.52
N THR A 707 -16.51 -8.11 -5.75
CA THR A 707 -17.97 -8.21 -5.84
C THR A 707 -18.61 -7.82 -4.50
N PRO A 708 -19.51 -6.82 -4.48
CA PRO A 708 -20.12 -6.36 -3.24
C PRO A 708 -20.98 -7.46 -2.63
N THR A 709 -20.75 -7.76 -1.35
CA THR A 709 -21.58 -8.68 -0.57
C THR A 709 -22.65 -7.91 0.20
N PHE A 710 -23.79 -8.56 0.44
CA PHE A 710 -24.88 -8.01 1.23
C PHE A 710 -25.72 -9.14 1.82
N SER A 711 -26.53 -8.82 2.83
CA SER A 711 -27.61 -9.67 3.32
C SER A 711 -28.95 -8.98 3.11
N VAL A 712 -29.95 -9.73 2.65
CA VAL A 712 -31.36 -9.29 2.66
C VAL A 712 -31.81 -9.24 4.12
N GLY A 713 -32.09 -8.05 4.63
CA GLY A 713 -32.71 -7.86 5.94
C GLY A 713 -34.21 -8.16 5.91
N THR A 714 -34.86 -8.06 7.08
CA THR A 714 -36.29 -8.39 7.22
C THR A 714 -37.15 -7.50 6.32
N PRO A 715 -37.87 -8.06 5.32
CA PRO A 715 -38.72 -7.27 4.44
C PRO A 715 -39.96 -6.71 5.16
N THR A 716 -40.39 -5.52 4.76
CA THR A 716 -41.62 -4.88 5.26
C THR A 716 -42.72 -5.08 4.22
N ASN A 717 -43.78 -5.82 4.59
CA ASN A 717 -44.95 -6.02 3.74
C ASN A 717 -45.74 -4.71 3.53
N PRO A 718 -46.39 -4.51 2.35
CA PRO A 718 -47.34 -3.42 2.15
C PRO A 718 -48.46 -3.43 3.19
N THR A 719 -48.94 -2.24 3.59
CA THR A 719 -49.96 -2.11 4.66
C THR A 719 -51.40 -2.24 4.17
N THR A 720 -51.61 -2.37 2.86
CA THR A 720 -52.92 -2.58 2.23
C THR A 720 -52.82 -3.60 1.10
N CYS A 721 -53.90 -4.31 0.81
CA CYS A 721 -53.91 -5.27 -0.30
C CYS A 721 -53.77 -4.55 -1.65
N GLY A 722 -52.75 -4.93 -2.43
CA GLY A 722 -52.37 -4.23 -3.66
C GLY A 722 -51.61 -2.92 -3.44
N GLY A 723 -51.29 -2.54 -2.20
CA GLY A 723 -50.48 -1.38 -1.88
C GLY A 723 -49.03 -1.50 -2.35
N THR A 724 -48.37 -0.37 -2.57
CA THR A 724 -46.97 -0.27 -3.03
C THR A 724 -46.08 0.46 -2.01
N ASN A 725 -46.29 0.21 -0.72
CA ASN A 725 -45.52 0.83 0.38
C ASN A 725 -44.70 -0.17 1.20
N GLY A 726 -44.52 -1.41 0.72
CA GLY A 726 -43.55 -2.35 1.27
C GLY A 726 -42.11 -2.00 0.87
N SER A 727 -41.15 -2.69 1.48
CA SER A 727 -39.73 -2.46 1.25
C SER A 727 -38.86 -3.69 1.54
N ILE A 728 -37.68 -3.75 0.91
CA ILE A 728 -36.65 -4.76 1.17
C ILE A 728 -35.35 -4.03 1.59
N PRO A 729 -34.90 -4.14 2.86
CA PRO A 729 -33.62 -3.61 3.29
C PRO A 729 -32.47 -4.56 2.90
N LEU A 730 -31.36 -3.99 2.43
CA LEU A 730 -30.10 -4.65 2.13
C LEU A 730 -29.04 -4.15 3.11
N THR A 731 -28.29 -5.06 3.73
CA THR A 731 -27.38 -4.77 4.86
C THR A 731 -25.99 -5.35 4.64
N GLY A 732 -24.98 -4.83 5.35
CA GLY A 732 -23.58 -5.28 5.23
C GLY A 732 -22.79 -4.60 4.10
N LEU A 733 -23.30 -3.50 3.58
CA LEU A 733 -22.67 -2.69 2.52
C LEU A 733 -21.53 -1.83 3.07
N ALA A 734 -20.70 -1.28 2.17
CA ALA A 734 -19.88 -0.13 2.53
C ALA A 734 -20.79 1.05 2.88
N ALA A 735 -20.41 1.84 3.90
CA ALA A 735 -21.18 3.00 4.34
C ALA A 735 -21.15 4.14 3.31
N SER A 736 -22.23 4.93 3.24
CA SER A 736 -22.31 6.15 2.40
C SER A 736 -21.96 5.95 0.91
N THR A 737 -22.17 4.74 0.39
CA THR A 737 -21.67 4.28 -0.92
C THR A 737 -22.81 4.11 -1.92
N SER A 738 -22.57 4.46 -3.18
CA SER A 738 -23.58 4.38 -4.26
C SER A 738 -23.55 3.02 -4.94
N TYR A 739 -24.72 2.40 -5.09
CA TYR A 739 -24.94 1.10 -5.71
C TYR A 739 -26.00 1.21 -6.81
N SER A 740 -25.76 0.59 -7.97
CA SER A 740 -26.84 0.27 -8.91
C SER A 740 -27.51 -1.02 -8.46
N VAL A 741 -28.78 -0.95 -8.07
CA VAL A 741 -29.55 -2.08 -7.56
C VAL A 741 -30.50 -2.58 -8.64
N SER A 742 -30.41 -3.86 -8.95
CA SER A 742 -31.24 -4.57 -9.93
C SER A 742 -32.11 -5.61 -9.23
N TYR A 743 -33.36 -5.77 -9.66
CA TYR A 743 -34.22 -6.86 -9.20
C TYR A 743 -35.34 -7.16 -10.23
N GLN A 744 -35.86 -8.38 -10.19
CA GLN A 744 -37.01 -8.81 -10.99
C GLN A 744 -38.19 -9.09 -10.04
N LYS A 745 -39.38 -8.57 -10.38
CA LYS A 745 -40.61 -8.88 -9.64
C LYS A 745 -41.40 -9.94 -10.39
N ASP A 746 -41.70 -11.06 -9.74
CA ASP A 746 -42.52 -12.17 -10.26
C ASP A 746 -42.06 -12.67 -11.66
N GLY A 747 -40.74 -12.65 -11.91
CA GLY A 747 -40.13 -13.07 -13.18
C GLY A 747 -40.23 -12.07 -14.34
N ASN A 748 -40.75 -10.86 -14.11
CA ASN A 748 -40.78 -9.80 -15.11
C ASN A 748 -39.39 -9.17 -15.34
N SER A 749 -39.27 -8.32 -16.37
CA SER A 749 -38.07 -7.55 -16.70
C SER A 749 -37.43 -6.88 -15.48
N ALA A 750 -36.09 -6.86 -15.45
CA ALA A 750 -35.35 -6.27 -14.33
C ALA A 750 -35.59 -4.76 -14.21
N VAL A 751 -35.94 -4.32 -13.00
CA VAL A 751 -35.93 -2.91 -12.59
C VAL A 751 -34.53 -2.60 -12.08
N VAL A 752 -33.92 -1.53 -12.59
CA VAL A 752 -32.59 -1.06 -12.19
C VAL A 752 -32.70 0.36 -11.64
N SER A 753 -32.07 0.62 -10.49
CA SER A 753 -32.16 1.91 -9.79
C SER A 753 -30.87 2.21 -9.01
N THR A 754 -30.38 3.45 -9.06
CA THR A 754 -29.22 3.86 -8.26
C THR A 754 -29.68 4.29 -6.86
N LEU A 755 -29.11 3.67 -5.83
CA LEU A 755 -29.43 3.89 -4.42
C LEU A 755 -28.13 4.02 -3.60
N ILE A 756 -28.17 4.77 -2.50
CA ILE A 756 -27.00 5.04 -1.65
C ILE A 756 -27.22 4.41 -0.27
N SER A 757 -26.20 3.73 0.25
CA SER A 757 -26.23 3.18 1.62
C SER A 757 -26.08 4.27 2.68
N ASN A 758 -26.66 4.05 3.85
CA ASN A 758 -26.51 4.93 5.01
C ASN A 758 -25.13 4.78 5.67
N ALA A 759 -24.87 5.57 6.71
CA ALA A 759 -23.59 5.56 7.45
C ALA A 759 -23.27 4.23 8.17
N SER A 760 -24.24 3.31 8.25
CA SER A 760 -24.12 1.96 8.84
C SER A 760 -24.10 0.83 7.80
N GLY A 761 -24.02 1.14 6.50
CA GLY A 761 -23.94 0.11 5.46
C GLY A 761 -25.27 -0.58 5.13
N GLU A 762 -26.38 0.14 5.26
CA GLU A 762 -27.73 -0.34 4.94
C GLU A 762 -28.40 0.54 3.87
N LEU A 763 -29.15 -0.09 2.96
CA LEU A 763 -29.79 0.52 1.79
C LEU A 763 -31.17 -0.13 1.62
N THR A 764 -32.23 0.65 1.38
CA THR A 764 -33.59 0.10 1.28
C THR A 764 -34.17 0.24 -0.13
N ILE A 765 -34.59 -0.88 -0.72
CA ILE A 765 -35.45 -0.89 -1.90
C ILE A 765 -36.89 -0.59 -1.44
N GLY A 766 -37.34 0.64 -1.64
CA GLY A 766 -38.67 1.12 -1.22
C GLY A 766 -39.74 1.04 -2.30
N SER A 767 -40.95 1.48 -1.96
CA SER A 767 -42.10 1.60 -2.87
C SER A 767 -42.55 0.29 -3.54
N LEU A 768 -42.41 -0.83 -2.82
CA LEU A 768 -42.67 -2.17 -3.34
C LEU A 768 -44.09 -2.65 -3.00
N GLY A 769 -44.63 -3.53 -3.83
CA GLY A 769 -45.92 -4.20 -3.61
C GLY A 769 -45.75 -5.72 -3.45
N ALA A 770 -46.80 -6.41 -3.01
CA ALA A 770 -46.75 -7.85 -2.78
C ALA A 770 -46.35 -8.64 -4.05
N GLY A 771 -45.49 -9.65 -3.88
CA GLY A 771 -44.91 -10.47 -4.94
C GLY A 771 -43.55 -11.05 -4.56
N ASN A 772 -42.96 -11.86 -5.43
CA ASN A 772 -41.65 -12.45 -5.26
C ASN A 772 -40.59 -11.59 -5.95
N TYR A 773 -39.52 -11.28 -5.24
CA TYR A 773 -38.41 -10.46 -5.74
C TYR A 773 -37.20 -11.36 -5.93
N THR A 774 -36.81 -11.58 -7.18
CA THR A 774 -35.72 -12.47 -7.58
C THR A 774 -34.62 -11.72 -8.33
N ASN A 775 -33.46 -12.35 -8.45
CA ASN A 775 -32.28 -11.71 -9.07
C ASN A 775 -31.97 -10.34 -8.47
N ILE A 776 -32.14 -10.20 -7.15
CA ILE A 776 -31.77 -9.00 -6.41
C ILE A 776 -30.24 -8.95 -6.42
N THR A 777 -29.66 -8.05 -7.21
CA THR A 777 -28.22 -7.80 -7.24
C THR A 777 -27.91 -6.35 -6.99
N ILE A 778 -26.72 -6.11 -6.47
CA ILE A 778 -26.14 -4.78 -6.32
C ILE A 778 -24.85 -4.72 -7.13
N THR A 779 -24.65 -3.62 -7.85
CA THR A 779 -23.44 -3.34 -8.62
C THR A 779 -22.81 -2.09 -8.04
N SER A 780 -21.65 -2.25 -7.41
CA SER A 780 -20.80 -1.14 -6.96
C SER A 780 -19.55 -1.16 -7.81
N ALA A 781 -19.20 -0.02 -8.42
CA ALA A 781 -18.04 0.12 -9.28
C ALA A 781 -17.93 -1.11 -10.23
N GLY A 782 -18.87 -1.27 -11.17
CA GLY A 782 -18.90 -2.35 -12.18
C GLY A 782 -19.14 -3.78 -11.66
N CYS A 783 -18.65 -4.10 -10.47
CA CYS A 783 -18.70 -5.42 -9.87
C CYS A 783 -20.08 -5.71 -9.30
N THR A 784 -20.70 -6.80 -9.77
CA THR A 784 -22.07 -7.20 -9.42
C THR A 784 -22.05 -8.33 -8.41
N SER A 785 -22.91 -8.25 -7.40
CA SER A 785 -23.07 -9.25 -6.36
C SER A 785 -23.61 -10.59 -6.89
N ALA A 786 -23.51 -11.63 -6.06
CA ALA A 786 -24.38 -12.79 -6.22
C ALA A 786 -25.88 -12.37 -6.13
N PRO A 787 -26.80 -13.06 -6.82
CA PRO A 787 -28.22 -12.77 -6.75
C PRO A 787 -28.85 -13.29 -5.45
N ALA A 788 -29.63 -12.45 -4.79
CA ALA A 788 -30.50 -12.83 -3.68
C ALA A 788 -31.98 -12.86 -4.08
N THR A 789 -32.83 -13.31 -3.17
CA THR A 789 -34.29 -13.29 -3.30
C THR A 789 -34.95 -12.76 -2.02
N ALA A 790 -36.16 -12.25 -2.16
CA ALA A 790 -37.05 -11.85 -1.08
C ALA A 790 -38.51 -12.06 -1.52
N SER A 791 -39.46 -12.00 -0.59
CA SER A 791 -40.88 -11.98 -0.92
C SER A 791 -41.61 -10.97 -0.04
N LEU A 792 -42.64 -10.36 -0.61
CA LEU A 792 -43.57 -9.46 0.08
C LEU A 792 -44.98 -10.04 -0.04
N ALA A 793 -45.67 -10.20 1.09
CA ALA A 793 -47.05 -10.63 1.14
C ALA A 793 -48.00 -9.42 1.22
N ASN A 794 -49.23 -9.56 0.72
CA ASN A 794 -50.31 -8.66 1.11
C ASN A 794 -50.66 -8.90 2.61
N PRO A 795 -51.32 -7.95 3.29
CA PRO A 795 -51.95 -8.24 4.58
C PRO A 795 -52.99 -9.38 4.46
N PRO A 796 -53.35 -10.05 5.58
CA PRO A 796 -54.30 -11.16 5.56
C PRO A 796 -55.67 -10.77 4.98
N SER A 797 -56.21 -11.61 4.10
CA SER A 797 -57.54 -11.40 3.51
C SER A 797 -58.64 -11.60 4.57
N ALA A 798 -59.48 -10.59 4.75
CA ALA A 798 -60.52 -10.56 5.76
C ALA A 798 -61.56 -11.67 5.55
N MET A 799 -61.84 -12.43 6.60
CA MET A 799 -62.91 -13.43 6.64
C MET A 799 -64.14 -12.87 7.34
N ALA A 800 -65.32 -13.39 7.00
CA ALA A 800 -66.55 -13.04 7.70
C ALA A 800 -67.51 -14.22 7.79
N THR A 801 -68.28 -14.24 8.88
CA THR A 801 -69.37 -15.17 9.11
C THR A 801 -70.65 -14.39 9.43
N ILE A 802 -71.80 -14.98 9.12
CA ILE A 802 -73.13 -14.47 9.46
C ILE A 802 -73.84 -15.47 10.37
N SER A 803 -74.59 -14.97 11.35
CA SER A 803 -75.30 -15.77 12.34
C SER A 803 -76.60 -15.08 12.78
N GLY A 804 -77.47 -15.80 13.49
CA GLY A 804 -78.79 -15.31 13.89
C GLY A 804 -79.98 -16.03 13.26
N THR A 805 -79.78 -17.17 12.59
CA THR A 805 -80.87 -18.05 12.13
C THR A 805 -81.76 -18.46 13.31
N THR A 806 -83.03 -18.08 13.28
CA THR A 806 -84.02 -18.46 14.31
C THR A 806 -85.46 -18.27 13.80
N ASN A 807 -86.41 -18.91 14.49
CA ASN A 807 -87.84 -18.74 14.27
C ASN A 807 -88.43 -17.91 15.42
N VAL A 808 -89.28 -16.92 15.10
CA VAL A 808 -89.95 -16.05 16.08
C VAL A 808 -91.42 -15.88 15.71
N CYS A 809 -92.30 -15.73 16.71
CA CYS A 809 -93.71 -15.46 16.44
C CYS A 809 -93.90 -14.02 15.92
N GLN A 810 -94.92 -13.77 15.09
CA GLN A 810 -95.28 -12.42 14.64
C GLN A 810 -95.54 -11.50 15.85
N ASN A 811 -94.97 -10.30 15.85
CA ASN A 811 -94.93 -9.33 16.95
C ASN A 811 -94.06 -9.70 18.18
N ALA A 812 -93.23 -10.75 18.12
CA ALA A 812 -92.19 -10.99 19.12
C ALA A 812 -91.08 -9.90 19.07
N PRO A 813 -90.21 -9.76 20.09
CA PRO A 813 -89.06 -8.86 20.00
C PRO A 813 -88.17 -9.15 18.79
N SER A 814 -87.71 -8.09 18.11
CA SER A 814 -86.89 -8.17 16.89
C SER A 814 -85.60 -8.97 17.10
N PRO A 815 -85.40 -10.11 16.42
CA PRO A 815 -84.16 -10.89 16.54
C PRO A 815 -82.99 -10.20 15.84
N LEU A 816 -81.77 -10.53 16.31
CA LEU A 816 -80.51 -9.99 15.81
C LEU A 816 -79.88 -10.91 14.76
N VAL A 817 -79.55 -10.37 13.59
CA VAL A 817 -78.57 -10.94 12.67
C VAL A 817 -77.20 -10.37 13.02
N THR A 818 -76.21 -11.23 13.24
CA THR A 818 -74.85 -10.81 13.62
C THR A 818 -73.84 -11.21 12.57
N PHE A 819 -73.14 -10.22 12.04
CA PHE A 819 -72.00 -10.37 11.14
C PHE A 819 -70.71 -10.27 11.97
N THR A 820 -69.78 -11.20 11.78
CA THR A 820 -68.53 -11.28 12.53
C THR A 820 -67.36 -11.39 11.57
N GLY A 821 -66.50 -10.36 11.56
CA GLY A 821 -65.25 -10.31 10.81
C GLY A 821 -64.09 -10.93 11.59
N SER A 822 -63.15 -11.51 10.85
CA SER A 822 -61.93 -12.13 11.39
C SER A 822 -60.81 -12.08 10.33
N ASN A 823 -59.57 -12.41 10.72
CA ASN A 823 -58.43 -12.51 9.80
C ASN A 823 -58.16 -11.25 8.95
N GLY A 824 -58.44 -10.07 9.51
CA GLY A 824 -58.16 -8.75 8.95
C GLY A 824 -58.16 -7.68 10.06
N THR A 825 -58.19 -6.40 9.70
CA THR A 825 -58.15 -5.29 10.67
C THR A 825 -59.45 -4.49 10.69
N ALA A 826 -60.08 -4.39 11.86
CA ALA A 826 -61.30 -3.61 12.05
C ALA A 826 -61.08 -2.09 11.78
N PRO A 827 -62.08 -1.35 11.27
CA PRO A 827 -63.46 -1.79 11.01
C PRO A 827 -63.62 -2.70 9.79
N TYR A 828 -64.50 -3.70 9.90
CA TYR A 828 -64.91 -4.58 8.81
C TYR A 828 -66.17 -4.04 8.15
N THR A 829 -66.28 -4.13 6.82
CA THR A 829 -67.49 -3.81 6.05
C THR A 829 -67.97 -5.07 5.32
N PHE A 830 -69.15 -5.56 5.71
CA PHE A 830 -69.80 -6.74 5.12
C PHE A 830 -70.78 -6.31 4.02
N SER A 831 -70.77 -7.00 2.88
CA SER A 831 -71.77 -6.86 1.82
C SER A 831 -72.74 -8.03 1.86
N TYR A 832 -74.05 -7.76 1.85
CA TYR A 832 -75.08 -8.77 2.02
C TYR A 832 -76.37 -8.43 1.27
N ARG A 833 -77.26 -9.42 1.09
CA ARG A 833 -78.63 -9.24 0.57
C ARG A 833 -79.66 -9.77 1.55
N ILE A 834 -80.88 -9.27 1.45
CA ILE A 834 -82.07 -9.84 2.10
C ILE A 834 -83.00 -10.36 0.99
N ASN A 835 -83.42 -11.62 1.08
CA ASN A 835 -84.34 -12.29 0.14
C ASN A 835 -83.96 -12.12 -1.35
N GLY A 836 -82.66 -12.09 -1.67
CA GLY A 836 -82.16 -11.94 -3.04
C GLY A 836 -82.32 -10.53 -3.64
N GLY A 837 -82.71 -9.52 -2.84
CA GLY A 837 -82.88 -8.13 -3.28
C GLY A 837 -81.57 -7.40 -3.59
N ALA A 838 -81.59 -6.07 -3.52
CA ALA A 838 -80.40 -5.24 -3.69
C ALA A 838 -79.32 -5.57 -2.64
N GLN A 839 -78.05 -5.44 -3.03
CA GLN A 839 -76.92 -5.53 -2.12
C GLN A 839 -76.93 -4.33 -1.16
N GLN A 840 -76.66 -4.60 0.11
CA GLN A 840 -76.55 -3.65 1.20
C GLN A 840 -75.21 -3.86 1.90
N THR A 841 -74.73 -2.85 2.62
CA THR A 841 -73.49 -2.93 3.41
C THR A 841 -73.75 -2.68 4.89
N LEU A 842 -72.86 -3.21 5.73
CA LEU A 842 -72.85 -3.01 7.17
C LEU A 842 -71.40 -2.94 7.66
N THR A 843 -71.05 -1.89 8.41
CA THR A 843 -69.67 -1.66 8.88
C THR A 843 -69.59 -1.74 10.41
N THR A 844 -68.55 -2.38 10.94
CA THR A 844 -68.28 -2.44 12.39
C THR A 844 -67.74 -1.09 12.90
N THR A 845 -67.92 -0.80 14.18
CA THR A 845 -67.50 0.47 14.78
C THR A 845 -66.18 0.34 15.55
N GLY A 846 -65.24 1.24 15.29
CA GLY A 846 -63.92 1.24 15.92
C GLY A 846 -63.17 -0.07 15.70
N SER A 847 -62.67 -0.67 16.79
CA SER A 847 -61.98 -1.95 16.79
C SER A 847 -62.91 -3.18 16.87
N SER A 848 -64.23 -3.02 16.74
CA SER A 848 -65.18 -4.15 16.81
C SER A 848 -64.99 -5.11 15.63
N SER A 849 -65.01 -6.41 15.91
CA SER A 849 -65.15 -7.46 14.91
C SER A 849 -66.60 -7.74 14.51
N THR A 850 -67.59 -7.26 15.28
CA THR A 850 -69.01 -7.57 15.07
C THR A 850 -69.84 -6.33 14.69
N ALA A 851 -70.85 -6.55 13.85
CA ALA A 851 -71.94 -5.61 13.58
C ALA A 851 -73.27 -6.37 13.50
N THR A 852 -74.37 -5.71 13.87
CA THR A 852 -75.67 -6.37 14.04
C THR A 852 -76.81 -5.61 13.36
N LEU A 853 -77.82 -6.35 12.92
CA LEU A 853 -79.08 -5.84 12.37
C LEU A 853 -80.27 -6.40 13.14
N LEU A 854 -81.34 -5.62 13.30
CA LEU A 854 -82.61 -6.06 13.84
C LEU A 854 -83.59 -6.36 12.70
N GLN A 855 -84.11 -7.60 12.63
CA GLN A 855 -85.21 -7.95 11.73
C GLN A 855 -86.54 -7.62 12.41
N THR A 856 -87.45 -6.95 11.70
CA THR A 856 -88.79 -6.66 12.23
C THR A 856 -89.70 -7.90 12.17
N THR A 857 -90.53 -8.07 13.19
CA THR A 857 -91.46 -9.22 13.34
C THR A 857 -92.92 -8.88 13.01
N ILE A 858 -93.17 -7.67 12.47
CA ILE A 858 -94.51 -7.16 12.18
C ILE A 858 -95.12 -7.91 10.98
N THR A 859 -94.31 -8.18 9.96
CA THR A 859 -94.72 -8.93 8.75
C THR A 859 -94.27 -10.38 8.87
N ALA A 860 -95.21 -11.32 8.81
CA ALA A 860 -94.91 -12.74 8.78
C ALA A 860 -94.31 -13.17 7.42
N GLY A 861 -93.38 -14.13 7.44
CA GLY A 861 -92.64 -14.59 6.27
C GLY A 861 -91.24 -15.10 6.60
N VAL A 862 -90.44 -15.38 5.57
CA VAL A 862 -89.04 -15.80 5.69
C VAL A 862 -88.13 -14.67 5.22
N PHE A 863 -87.10 -14.38 6.01
CA PHE A 863 -86.09 -13.36 5.74
C PHE A 863 -84.71 -14.01 5.73
N THR A 864 -84.24 -14.38 4.54
CA THR A 864 -82.91 -14.95 4.31
C THR A 864 -81.91 -13.83 4.06
N TYR A 865 -80.99 -13.65 4.99
CA TYR A 865 -79.83 -12.77 4.86
C TYR A 865 -78.68 -13.59 4.25
N THR A 866 -78.15 -13.15 3.12
CA THR A 866 -77.00 -13.80 2.44
C THR A 866 -75.80 -12.87 2.49
N LEU A 867 -74.72 -13.31 3.13
CA LEU A 867 -73.40 -12.66 3.09
C LEU A 867 -72.74 -12.96 1.73
N GLU A 868 -72.21 -11.93 1.08
CA GLU A 868 -71.58 -12.02 -0.26
C GLU A 868 -70.08 -11.68 -0.25
N SER A 869 -69.66 -10.69 0.56
CA SER A 869 -68.24 -10.33 0.72
C SER A 869 -67.98 -9.61 2.04
N VAL A 870 -66.70 -9.47 2.38
CA VAL A 870 -66.22 -8.56 3.42
C VAL A 870 -64.98 -7.81 2.93
N ASN A 871 -64.86 -6.56 3.33
CA ASN A 871 -63.63 -5.75 3.28
C ASN A 871 -63.25 -5.33 4.71
N ASP A 872 -62.00 -4.96 4.92
CA ASP A 872 -61.48 -4.47 6.19
C ASP A 872 -60.85 -3.07 6.05
N ALA A 873 -60.27 -2.54 7.12
CA ALA A 873 -59.62 -1.23 7.15
C ALA A 873 -58.39 -1.12 6.23
N GLN A 874 -57.86 -2.24 5.75
CA GLN A 874 -56.67 -2.33 4.90
C GLN A 874 -57.02 -2.66 3.44
N SER A 875 -58.32 -2.57 3.10
CA SER A 875 -58.91 -2.92 1.80
C SER A 875 -58.69 -4.38 1.39
N CYS A 876 -58.35 -5.26 2.34
CA CYS A 876 -58.06 -6.68 2.12
C CYS A 876 -59.33 -7.53 2.06
N GLY A 877 -60.24 -7.13 1.17
CA GLY A 877 -61.53 -7.80 1.01
C GLY A 877 -61.52 -9.01 0.08
N GLN A 878 -62.49 -9.88 0.30
CA GLN A 878 -62.75 -11.07 -0.52
C GLN A 878 -64.22 -11.50 -0.43
N ASN A 879 -64.67 -12.29 -1.40
CA ASN A 879 -66.00 -12.88 -1.38
C ASN A 879 -66.13 -13.86 -0.21
N GLN A 880 -67.32 -13.94 0.36
CA GLN A 880 -67.67 -14.80 1.49
C GLN A 880 -69.01 -15.47 1.22
N THR A 881 -69.23 -16.64 1.82
CA THR A 881 -70.49 -17.37 1.68
C THR A 881 -71.04 -17.74 3.05
N GLY A 882 -72.28 -17.33 3.30
CA GLY A 882 -73.00 -17.66 4.52
C GLY A 882 -74.41 -17.12 4.48
N THR A 883 -75.33 -17.79 5.17
CA THR A 883 -76.73 -17.38 5.27
C THR A 883 -77.21 -17.40 6.72
N ALA A 884 -78.03 -16.42 7.07
CA ALA A 884 -78.83 -16.43 8.29
C ALA A 884 -80.31 -16.29 7.92
N THR A 885 -81.13 -17.27 8.31
CA THR A 885 -82.55 -17.31 7.93
C THR A 885 -83.44 -17.04 9.13
N LEU A 886 -84.22 -15.97 9.06
CA LEU A 886 -85.16 -15.57 10.09
C LEU A 886 -86.59 -15.84 9.66
N THR A 887 -87.31 -16.67 10.41
CA THR A 887 -88.72 -16.99 10.12
C THR A 887 -89.63 -16.25 11.09
N VAL A 888 -90.51 -15.39 10.59
CA VAL A 888 -91.55 -14.71 11.37
C VAL A 888 -92.88 -15.46 11.18
N GLN A 889 -93.32 -16.17 12.20
CA GLN A 889 -94.47 -17.08 12.15
C GLN A 889 -95.80 -16.34 12.34
N GLY A 890 -96.62 -16.30 11.28
CA GLY A 890 -97.96 -15.73 11.27
C GLY A 890 -99.07 -16.72 11.65
N LYS A 891 -100.31 -16.23 11.76
CA LYS A 891 -101.50 -17.06 12.05
C LYS A 891 -101.84 -18.01 10.88
N PRO A 892 -102.31 -19.24 11.14
CA PRO A 892 -102.82 -20.13 10.11
C PRO A 892 -104.26 -19.78 9.70
N THR A 893 -104.60 -20.08 8.44
CA THR A 893 -105.98 -20.07 7.91
C THR A 893 -106.49 -21.51 7.82
N ILE A 894 -107.65 -21.82 8.40
CA ILE A 894 -108.25 -23.17 8.42
C ILE A 894 -109.48 -23.22 7.49
N SER A 895 -109.63 -24.32 6.73
CA SER A 895 -110.75 -24.59 5.82
C SER A 895 -111.30 -26.00 6.03
N LEU A 896 -112.63 -26.16 5.96
CA LEU A 896 -113.30 -27.46 5.80
C LEU A 896 -113.63 -27.71 4.33
N ASN A 897 -113.29 -28.90 3.83
CA ASN A 897 -113.74 -29.39 2.53
C ASN A 897 -114.38 -30.78 2.69
N ALA A 898 -115.70 -30.85 2.53
CA ALA A 898 -116.41 -32.12 2.37
C ALA A 898 -116.33 -32.55 0.89
N LEU A 899 -115.97 -33.80 0.63
CA LEU A 899 -115.88 -34.33 -0.74
C LEU A 899 -117.10 -35.18 -1.10
N GLN A 900 -117.52 -35.07 -2.37
CA GLN A 900 -118.47 -35.95 -3.07
C GLN A 900 -119.91 -36.03 -2.51
N GLN A 901 -120.70 -34.97 -2.69
CA GLN A 901 -121.73 -34.92 -3.77
C GLN A 901 -122.66 -33.71 -3.65
N THR A 902 -123.33 -33.36 -4.76
CA THR A 902 -124.44 -32.39 -4.83
C THR A 902 -125.76 -33.16 -4.88
N LEU A 903 -126.75 -32.77 -4.07
CA LEU A 903 -128.07 -33.42 -4.04
C LEU A 903 -129.20 -32.37 -4.17
N ASN A 904 -130.04 -32.55 -5.19
CA ASN A 904 -131.33 -31.91 -5.45
C ASN A 904 -132.03 -32.73 -6.57
N GLU A 905 -133.35 -32.70 -6.74
CA GLU A 905 -134.38 -31.89 -6.07
C GLU A 905 -135.30 -32.71 -5.15
N GLY A 906 -136.07 -32.04 -4.29
CA GLY A 906 -137.24 -32.61 -3.60
C GLY A 906 -137.37 -32.25 -2.12
N ASN A 907 -136.26 -32.20 -1.38
CA ASN A 907 -136.17 -31.86 0.05
C ASN A 907 -137.20 -32.54 0.99
N ASN A 908 -136.90 -33.77 1.43
CA ASN A 908 -136.26 -33.96 2.75
C ASN A 908 -135.75 -35.42 2.93
N PRO A 909 -134.96 -35.74 3.98
CA PRO A 909 -133.79 -36.56 3.75
C PRO A 909 -133.82 -37.91 4.48
N VAL A 910 -133.12 -38.89 3.92
CA VAL A 910 -132.64 -40.04 4.68
C VAL A 910 -131.22 -40.35 4.26
N LEU A 911 -130.25 -40.11 5.15
CA LEU A 911 -128.92 -40.69 5.00
C LEU A 911 -129.04 -42.21 5.24
N CYS A 912 -128.55 -42.97 4.27
CA CYS A 912 -128.73 -44.41 4.17
C CYS A 912 -127.36 -45.07 3.98
N ASP A 913 -126.54 -45.01 5.02
CA ASP A 913 -125.73 -46.18 5.31
C ASP A 913 -126.68 -47.37 5.50
N THR A 914 -126.46 -48.43 4.73
CA THR A 914 -127.22 -49.68 4.76
C THR A 914 -126.29 -50.86 4.52
N ASP A 915 -125.18 -50.92 5.27
CA ASP A 915 -124.64 -52.21 5.72
C ASP A 915 -124.53 -52.21 7.26
N ALA A 916 -124.42 -53.39 7.86
CA ALA A 916 -124.58 -53.60 9.31
C ALA A 916 -123.24 -53.80 10.05
N ASP A 917 -122.17 -53.11 9.64
CA ASP A 917 -120.80 -53.28 10.16
C ASP A 917 -120.32 -52.01 10.92
N PRO A 918 -119.83 -52.09 12.17
CA PRO A 918 -119.86 -50.96 13.10
C PRO A 918 -118.64 -50.01 13.03
N VAL A 919 -118.18 -49.62 11.82
CA VAL A 919 -117.00 -48.74 11.63
C VAL A 919 -117.34 -47.42 10.90
N ASN A 920 -118.50 -46.85 11.22
CA ASN A 920 -119.00 -45.61 10.62
C ASN A 920 -118.19 -44.37 11.06
N THR A 921 -117.20 -44.02 10.23
CA THR A 921 -116.47 -42.74 10.28
C THR A 921 -116.95 -41.81 9.19
N LEU A 922 -117.14 -40.54 9.52
CA LEU A 922 -117.36 -39.51 8.51
C LEU A 922 -116.00 -38.96 8.05
N GLN A 923 -115.83 -38.84 6.74
CA GLN A 923 -114.64 -38.27 6.12
C GLN A 923 -114.88 -36.81 5.75
N PHE A 924 -114.01 -35.93 6.22
CA PHE A 924 -113.96 -34.51 5.86
C PHE A 924 -112.50 -34.08 5.90
N ASN A 925 -112.06 -33.30 4.92
CA ASN A 925 -110.70 -32.79 4.92
C ASN A 925 -110.67 -31.43 5.63
N VAL A 926 -110.17 -31.40 6.86
CA VAL A 926 -109.68 -30.16 7.47
C VAL A 926 -108.31 -29.86 6.87
N SER A 927 -108.13 -28.69 6.29
CA SER A 927 -106.82 -28.22 5.83
C SER A 927 -106.52 -26.83 6.38
N ALA A 928 -105.23 -26.52 6.51
CA ALA A 928 -104.79 -25.21 6.92
C ALA A 928 -103.44 -24.89 6.28
N ASN A 929 -103.20 -23.60 6.04
CA ASN A 929 -101.91 -23.09 5.60
C ASN A 929 -101.40 -22.07 6.61
N CYS A 930 -100.14 -22.20 6.99
CA CYS A 930 -99.39 -21.19 7.74
C CYS A 930 -98.74 -20.19 6.78
N VAL A 931 -98.40 -18.99 7.28
CA VAL A 931 -97.63 -17.99 6.49
C VAL A 931 -96.18 -18.45 6.28
N SER A 932 -95.66 -19.30 7.17
CA SER A 932 -94.45 -20.09 6.96
C SER A 932 -94.55 -21.43 7.71
N GLY A 933 -93.84 -22.45 7.22
CA GLY A 933 -93.87 -23.81 7.78
C GLY A 933 -95.15 -24.61 7.53
N SER A 934 -95.17 -25.84 8.02
CA SER A 934 -96.34 -26.74 7.98
C SER A 934 -97.16 -26.64 9.27
N PRO A 935 -98.50 -26.73 9.21
CA PRO A 935 -99.34 -26.65 10.40
C PRO A 935 -99.20 -27.89 11.30
N LEU A 936 -99.28 -27.65 12.60
CA LEU A 936 -99.59 -28.64 13.62
C LEU A 936 -101.08 -28.56 13.98
N TRP A 937 -101.65 -29.70 14.35
CA TRP A 937 -103.07 -29.93 14.58
C TRP A 937 -103.35 -30.58 15.91
N ARG A 938 -104.52 -30.31 16.49
CA ARG A 938 -105.07 -31.09 17.59
C ARG A 938 -106.60 -31.11 17.56
N SER A 939 -107.19 -32.13 18.18
CA SER A 939 -108.65 -32.27 18.30
C SER A 939 -109.10 -32.30 19.77
N GLN A 940 -110.35 -31.93 20.02
CA GLN A 940 -111.03 -32.04 21.31
C GLN A 940 -112.40 -32.69 21.09
N VAL A 941 -112.70 -33.72 21.88
CA VAL A 941 -113.98 -34.45 21.86
C VAL A 941 -114.84 -33.97 23.01
N GLY A 942 -116.01 -33.37 22.71
CA GLY A 942 -116.90 -32.82 23.72
C GLY A 942 -116.19 -31.77 24.59
N ASN A 943 -116.28 -31.93 25.91
CA ASN A 943 -115.55 -31.14 26.90
C ASN A 943 -114.28 -31.84 27.45
N GLY A 944 -113.75 -32.84 26.74
CA GLY A 944 -112.51 -33.53 27.10
C GLY A 944 -111.26 -32.63 26.97
N ALA A 945 -110.10 -33.15 27.33
CA ALA A 945 -108.84 -32.50 27.02
C ALA A 945 -108.62 -32.40 25.50
N TRP A 946 -107.84 -31.40 25.07
CA TRP A 946 -107.28 -31.41 23.71
C TRP A 946 -106.25 -32.52 23.58
N SER A 947 -106.13 -33.10 22.38
CA SER A 947 -105.03 -34.00 22.04
C SER A 947 -103.69 -33.26 22.07
N GLU A 948 -102.61 -34.04 22.10
CA GLU A 948 -101.29 -33.55 21.72
C GLU A 948 -101.29 -32.99 20.29
N TRP A 949 -100.31 -32.13 20.00
CA TRP A 949 -100.10 -31.57 18.67
C TRP A 949 -99.51 -32.61 17.71
N SER A 950 -100.11 -32.74 16.53
CA SER A 950 -99.73 -33.65 15.45
C SER A 950 -99.47 -32.91 14.14
N ALA A 951 -98.50 -33.33 13.34
CA ALA A 951 -98.29 -32.80 11.99
C ALA A 951 -99.38 -33.26 10.99
N THR A 952 -100.20 -34.24 11.35
CA THR A 952 -101.28 -34.78 10.51
C THR A 952 -102.62 -34.18 10.89
N ALA A 953 -103.33 -33.61 9.91
CA ALA A 953 -104.69 -33.12 10.10
C ALA A 953 -105.67 -34.26 10.41
N PRO A 954 -106.65 -34.10 11.33
CA PRO A 954 -107.75 -35.04 11.49
C PRO A 954 -108.63 -35.07 10.23
N THR A 955 -108.70 -36.22 9.56
CA THR A 955 -109.46 -36.43 8.30
C THR A 955 -110.65 -37.37 8.45
N THR A 956 -110.77 -38.05 9.59
CA THR A 956 -111.87 -38.96 9.92
C THR A 956 -112.32 -38.71 11.36
N GLN A 957 -113.61 -38.91 11.62
CA GLN A 957 -114.14 -38.88 12.97
C GLN A 957 -115.22 -39.95 13.17
N SER A 958 -115.07 -40.73 14.24
CA SER A 958 -116.07 -41.71 14.67
C SER A 958 -117.33 -41.02 15.17
N SER A 959 -118.50 -41.42 14.68
CA SER A 959 -119.78 -40.86 15.12
C SER A 959 -120.11 -41.32 16.54
N ASN A 960 -119.95 -40.42 17.51
CA ASN A 960 -120.11 -40.69 18.95
C ASN A 960 -121.06 -39.69 19.66
N ASN A 961 -121.81 -38.90 18.89
CA ASN A 961 -122.78 -37.91 19.37
C ASN A 961 -122.19 -36.86 20.37
N GLN A 962 -120.92 -36.50 20.20
CA GLN A 962 -120.26 -35.37 20.85
C GLN A 962 -119.84 -34.32 19.80
N PRO A 963 -119.81 -33.02 20.14
CA PRO A 963 -119.20 -32.03 19.27
C PRO A 963 -117.69 -32.26 19.21
N HIS A 964 -117.13 -32.25 18.01
CA HIS A 964 -115.69 -32.35 17.78
C HIS A 964 -115.13 -31.01 17.37
N ARG A 965 -114.00 -30.64 17.95
CA ARG A 965 -113.32 -29.35 17.75
C ARG A 965 -111.93 -29.55 17.22
N TYR A 966 -111.50 -28.68 16.31
CA TYR A 966 -110.17 -28.70 15.71
C TYR A 966 -109.44 -27.37 15.92
N GLN A 967 -108.13 -27.44 16.17
CA GLN A 967 -107.23 -26.29 16.24
C GLN A 967 -105.98 -26.55 15.39
N ALA A 968 -105.47 -25.48 14.76
CA ALA A 968 -104.21 -25.46 14.06
C ALA A 968 -103.26 -24.39 14.65
N ALA A 969 -101.96 -24.66 14.61
CA ALA A 969 -100.86 -23.74 14.93
C ALA A 969 -99.71 -23.95 13.95
N CYS A 970 -98.74 -23.02 13.90
CA CYS A 970 -97.59 -23.11 13.00
C CYS A 970 -96.30 -23.60 13.71
N ASP A 971 -96.32 -23.61 15.03
CA ASP A 971 -95.34 -24.22 15.93
C ASP A 971 -96.08 -24.46 17.26
N ALA A 972 -95.78 -25.56 17.98
CA ALA A 972 -96.35 -25.81 19.30
C ALA A 972 -95.92 -24.73 20.33
N ASN A 973 -94.78 -24.08 20.07
CA ASN A 973 -94.19 -23.02 20.90
C ASN A 973 -94.66 -21.61 20.53
N CYS A 974 -95.28 -21.41 19.35
CA CYS A 974 -95.94 -20.16 18.97
C CYS A 974 -97.46 -20.36 18.94
N PRO A 975 -98.19 -20.17 20.07
CA PRO A 975 -99.64 -20.38 20.18
C PRO A 975 -100.45 -19.24 19.53
N VAL A 976 -100.15 -18.88 18.28
CA VAL A 976 -100.98 -18.05 17.40
C VAL A 976 -102.17 -18.85 16.84
N THR A 977 -102.87 -19.57 17.73
CA THR A 977 -104.02 -20.42 17.40
C THR A 977 -105.24 -19.60 17.02
N TYR A 978 -106.04 -20.12 16.08
CA TYR A 978 -107.38 -19.61 15.81
C TYR A 978 -108.30 -19.87 17.02
N SER A 979 -108.94 -18.82 17.56
CA SER A 979 -109.64 -18.88 18.85
C SER A 979 -111.03 -19.50 18.80
N SER A 980 -111.63 -19.59 17.61
CA SER A 980 -113.00 -20.10 17.41
C SER A 980 -112.93 -21.51 16.82
N PRO A 981 -113.19 -22.58 17.60
CA PRO A 981 -113.12 -23.93 17.08
C PRO A 981 -114.20 -24.18 16.02
N ILE A 982 -113.88 -25.04 15.05
CA ILE A 982 -114.83 -25.55 14.06
C ILE A 982 -115.58 -26.75 14.69
N GLU A 983 -116.91 -26.79 14.60
CA GLU A 983 -117.79 -27.82 15.19
C GLU A 983 -118.69 -28.49 14.13
N LEU A 984 -119.17 -29.73 14.37
CA LEU A 984 -119.87 -30.57 13.38
C LEU A 984 -120.83 -31.59 14.06
N THR A 985 -122.07 -31.77 13.55
CA THR A 985 -123.18 -32.51 14.22
C THR A 985 -124.16 -33.17 13.22
N ILE A 986 -124.74 -34.36 13.53
CA ILE A 986 -125.60 -35.19 12.63
C ILE A 986 -126.74 -35.91 13.42
N ASN A 987 -127.86 -36.33 12.78
CA ASN A 987 -129.06 -36.92 13.42
C ASN A 987 -129.66 -38.18 12.69
N TYR A 988 -130.71 -38.79 13.28
CA TYR A 988 -131.13 -40.22 13.18
C TYR A 988 -132.11 -40.70 12.07
N ARG A 989 -132.35 -42.04 12.02
CA ARG A 989 -133.21 -42.83 11.10
C ARG A 989 -134.32 -43.61 11.87
N ALA A 990 -135.39 -44.06 11.17
CA ALA A 990 -136.72 -44.42 11.73
C ALA A 990 -136.91 -45.82 12.38
N ALA A 991 -137.98 -46.01 13.20
CA ALA A 991 -138.64 -47.31 13.51
C ALA A 991 -140.01 -47.27 14.28
N ALA A 992 -141.02 -46.43 13.92
CA ALA A 992 -142.40 -46.53 14.47
C ALA A 992 -143.46 -45.90 13.53
N PRO A 993 -144.73 -46.36 13.51
CA PRO A 993 -145.72 -45.94 12.50
C PRO A 993 -146.58 -44.72 12.89
N GLN A 994 -146.83 -43.83 11.92
CA GLN A 994 -148.01 -42.95 11.82
C GLN A 994 -148.45 -42.88 10.32
N ASN A 995 -149.68 -42.41 10.02
CA ASN A 995 -150.45 -42.92 8.87
C ASN A 995 -150.36 -42.14 7.54
N VAL A 996 -150.13 -42.88 6.43
CA VAL A 996 -150.98 -43.05 5.19
C VAL A 996 -151.70 -41.80 4.62
N SER A 997 -151.64 -41.43 3.32
CA SER A 997 -152.17 -42.17 2.14
C SER A 997 -151.60 -41.82 0.74
N LEU A 998 -152.09 -42.53 -0.29
CA LEU A 998 -151.59 -42.72 -1.67
C LEU A 998 -152.78 -43.10 -2.61
N VAL A 999 -152.93 -42.86 -3.94
CA VAL A 999 -152.43 -41.89 -4.97
C VAL A 999 -153.42 -41.94 -6.21
N VAL A 1000 -153.09 -41.28 -7.34
CA VAL A 1000 -153.39 -41.66 -8.77
C VAL A 1000 -154.62 -41.07 -9.52
N ASP A 1001 -154.48 -41.00 -10.86
CA ASP A 1001 -155.48 -40.68 -11.90
C ASP A 1001 -156.33 -39.40 -11.74
N GLY A 1002 -155.64 -38.26 -11.67
CA GLY A 1002 -156.22 -36.95 -11.97
C GLY A 1002 -157.07 -36.32 -10.85
N VAL A 1003 -157.34 -37.04 -9.76
CA VAL A 1003 -157.99 -36.51 -8.56
C VAL A 1003 -157.23 -36.96 -7.31
N SER A 1004 -156.38 -36.08 -6.78
CA SER A 1004 -155.81 -36.27 -5.43
C SER A 1004 -156.88 -36.04 -4.37
N ILE A 1005 -157.07 -37.01 -3.47
CA ILE A 1005 -157.73 -36.79 -2.17
C ILE A 1005 -156.81 -37.38 -1.10
N ALA A 1006 -156.20 -36.53 -0.29
CA ALA A 1006 -155.29 -36.94 0.77
C ALA A 1006 -156.04 -37.22 2.09
N ALA A 1007 -155.36 -37.86 3.04
CA ALA A 1007 -155.74 -37.76 4.44
C ALA A 1007 -155.53 -36.32 4.96
N GLY A 1008 -156.50 -35.43 4.73
CA GLY A 1008 -156.51 -34.05 5.25
C GLY A 1008 -157.01 -32.99 4.26
N GLN A 1009 -156.89 -33.24 2.95
CA GLN A 1009 -157.50 -32.44 1.88
C GLN A 1009 -158.94 -32.93 1.59
N THR A 1010 -159.89 -32.18 1.02
CA THR A 1010 -159.95 -30.78 0.53
C THR A 1010 -158.72 -30.20 -0.14
#